data_AF-B1KQN8-F1
#
_entry.id   AF-B1KQN8-F1
#
_cell.length_a   1.000
_cell.length_b   1.000
_cell.length_c   1.000
_cell.angle_alpha   90.00
_cell.angle_beta   90.00
_cell.angle_gamma   90.00
#
_symmetry.space_group_name_H-M   'P 1'
#
loop_
_entity.id
_entity.type
_entity.pdbx_description
1 polymer ?
#
loop_
_entity_poly.entity_id
_entity_poly.type
_entity_poly.pdbx_seq_one_letter_code
_entity_poly.pdbx_strand_id
1 'polypeptide(L)'
;MKNIAYFNIPYFKTGLLIRIVLIVFLAPEIQTDWFLPFISHFIDQPSFDPWSDFLLVNENYRAYPYGFTMLFSHTPLVLLGSFIDDFIKLSFFENLGLKATILIADFIVFSLLVKLYPNNSEAITTLYWLSPIVLFVNYWNGQTDIIPVAILLYAITLTKKNHMIASGLTLALAVTAKHSMLIVIPFFAIYLYKNKRYRRAFFPFLFSFFSALVLLVIPAIFSSGFVEMVLNTPETERIYHFAIPLGPEINIYVTPIIYVLLLYSMWRISWISFDVLMASIGLGFFALILLTPSPVGWYLWLLPFLIGYLLKKNEYSNFLFGTFTFLIICYHSMFSFGAQINYFEYDLIFELDKMSSYMNIHSRSLWVTLITTFGGLLSWRLLREEILKNKIYLIGTNPIAIGISGDSGAGKDTFGASLAGLFGKHSVSYVSGDDYHVWDRYGGMWNALTHLNPSANYIHKFCRDILALLERKSIYCRTYEHTTGLFSEPKLRKGNNVLIASGLHTLFSKSLSDKFDVRVFLEPSDQLRYFWKYQRDVNARGSNIESVSASLKKRQSDAQRYIHPQKKRADIIFQLIPLNQDNVSPFNPEQNFDDVRLKLQVTIKGRVYYERLSKVLIGLCGISLEKHFTNDNDNVTLTIEGDVFAEDMSLAIQSLNLTFTELLDIYPVWKDGMLGLMQIITILHLDETMRVRKK
;
A
#
# COMPACT_ATOMS: atom_id res chain seq x y z
N MET A 1 -15.38 11.48 -5.83
CA MET A 1 -15.21 10.18 -6.53
C MET A 1 -15.84 10.30 -7.91
N LYS A 2 -15.11 10.04 -9.01
CA LYS A 2 -15.72 10.04 -10.35
C LYS A 2 -16.64 8.82 -10.47
N ASN A 3 -17.89 9.02 -10.87
CA ASN A 3 -18.74 7.92 -11.32
C ASN A 3 -18.07 7.30 -12.56
N ILE A 4 -17.59 6.07 -12.42
CA ILE A 4 -17.01 5.34 -13.55
C ILE A 4 -18.18 4.82 -14.37
N ALA A 5 -18.35 5.38 -15.57
CA ALA A 5 -19.31 4.86 -16.54
C ALA A 5 -18.75 3.56 -17.15
N TYR A 6 -18.95 2.41 -16.47
CA TYR A 6 -18.42 1.12 -16.91
C TYR A 6 -18.84 0.74 -18.34
N PHE A 7 -20.03 1.15 -18.76
CA PHE A 7 -20.54 0.94 -20.13
C PHE A 7 -19.74 1.65 -21.23
N ASN A 8 -18.89 2.62 -20.86
CA ASN A 8 -18.00 3.32 -21.79
C ASN A 8 -16.63 2.64 -21.87
N ILE A 9 -16.35 1.63 -21.05
CA ILE A 9 -15.10 0.87 -21.11
C ILE A 9 -15.16 -0.06 -22.33
N PRO A 10 -14.14 -0.06 -23.22
CA PRO A 10 -14.09 -0.94 -24.38
C PRO A 10 -14.30 -2.41 -24.00
N TYR A 11 -15.03 -3.16 -24.84
CA TYR A 11 -15.32 -4.59 -24.70
C TYR A 11 -16.07 -5.03 -23.43
N PHE A 12 -16.42 -4.12 -22.51
CA PHE A 12 -17.19 -4.48 -21.31
C PHE A 12 -18.54 -5.09 -21.68
N LYS A 13 -19.27 -4.47 -22.61
CA LYS A 13 -20.56 -4.96 -23.11
C LYS A 13 -20.45 -6.34 -23.76
N THR A 14 -19.37 -6.58 -24.52
CA THR A 14 -19.09 -7.87 -25.14
C THR A 14 -18.91 -8.95 -24.08
N GLY A 15 -18.08 -8.71 -23.06
CA GLY A 15 -17.88 -9.66 -21.97
C GLY A 15 -19.12 -9.89 -21.11
N LEU A 16 -20.01 -8.89 -20.98
CA LEU A 16 -21.31 -9.03 -20.32
C LEU A 16 -22.25 -9.91 -21.16
N LEU A 17 -22.33 -9.66 -22.47
CA LEU A 17 -23.14 -10.47 -23.39
C LEU A 17 -22.72 -11.93 -23.36
N ILE A 18 -21.41 -12.22 -23.39
CA ILE A 18 -20.88 -13.58 -23.28
C ILE A 18 -21.38 -14.26 -22.00
N ARG A 19 -21.30 -13.59 -20.85
CA ARG A 19 -21.79 -14.15 -19.58
C ARG A 19 -23.28 -14.40 -19.57
N ILE A 20 -24.08 -13.46 -20.11
CA ILE A 20 -25.53 -13.63 -20.22
C ILE A 20 -25.87 -14.86 -21.06
N VAL A 21 -25.17 -15.06 -22.19
CA VAL A 21 -25.33 -16.28 -23.00
C VAL A 21 -24.95 -17.52 -22.18
N LEU A 22 -23.80 -17.51 -21.51
CA LEU A 22 -23.34 -18.67 -20.74
C LEU A 22 -24.32 -19.05 -19.61
N ILE A 23 -24.85 -18.09 -18.84
CA ILE A 23 -25.75 -18.40 -17.72
C ILE A 23 -27.11 -18.96 -18.19
N VAL A 24 -27.57 -18.56 -19.38
CA VAL A 24 -28.84 -19.02 -19.97
C VAL A 24 -28.69 -20.43 -20.57
N PHE A 25 -27.60 -20.68 -21.30
CA PHE A 25 -27.47 -21.89 -22.12
C PHE A 25 -26.67 -23.02 -21.48
N LEU A 26 -25.81 -22.76 -20.50
CA LEU A 26 -25.01 -23.81 -19.86
C LEU A 26 -25.61 -24.25 -18.54
N ALA A 27 -25.64 -25.55 -18.25
CA ALA A 27 -25.99 -26.11 -16.95
C ALA A 27 -24.77 -26.88 -16.38
N PRO A 28 -23.95 -26.25 -15.52
CA PRO A 28 -22.81 -26.91 -14.88
C PRO A 28 -23.25 -28.01 -13.92
N GLU A 29 -22.68 -29.21 -14.06
CA GLU A 29 -23.06 -30.40 -13.25
C GLU A 29 -22.85 -30.16 -11.75
N ILE A 30 -21.75 -29.50 -11.37
CA ILE A 30 -21.47 -29.17 -9.97
C ILE A 30 -22.58 -28.30 -9.35
N GLN A 31 -23.16 -27.40 -10.14
CA GLN A 31 -24.22 -26.53 -9.64
C GLN A 31 -25.55 -27.27 -9.54
N THR A 32 -25.90 -28.06 -10.56
CA THR A 32 -27.17 -28.79 -10.62
C THR A 32 -27.23 -29.93 -9.62
N ASP A 33 -26.12 -30.64 -9.42
CA ASP A 33 -26.12 -31.91 -8.69
C ASP A 33 -25.72 -31.72 -7.23
N TRP A 34 -24.90 -30.70 -6.92
CA TRP A 34 -24.36 -30.48 -5.58
C TRP A 34 -24.99 -29.24 -4.94
N PHE A 35 -24.75 -28.04 -5.49
CA PHE A 35 -25.07 -26.80 -4.78
C PHE A 35 -26.56 -26.48 -4.74
N LEU A 36 -27.26 -26.59 -5.87
CA LEU A 36 -28.66 -26.19 -5.97
C LEU A 36 -29.59 -27.05 -5.07
N PRO A 37 -29.48 -28.39 -5.04
CA PRO A 37 -30.32 -29.23 -4.17
C PRO A 37 -30.21 -28.86 -2.69
N PHE A 38 -28.99 -28.52 -2.22
CA PHE A 38 -28.77 -28.08 -0.85
C PHE A 38 -29.46 -26.75 -0.55
N ILE A 39 -29.32 -25.77 -1.45
CA ILE A 39 -29.88 -24.43 -1.25
C ILE A 39 -31.42 -24.48 -1.33
N SER A 40 -31.98 -25.22 -2.28
CA SER A 40 -33.44 -25.39 -2.41
C SER A 40 -34.01 -26.08 -1.17
N HIS A 41 -33.36 -27.13 -0.65
CA HIS A 41 -33.77 -27.77 0.61
C HIS A 41 -33.79 -26.78 1.79
N PHE A 42 -32.77 -25.93 1.93
CA PHE A 42 -32.74 -24.90 2.98
C PHE A 42 -33.84 -23.83 2.80
N ILE A 43 -34.19 -23.49 1.56
CA ILE A 43 -35.28 -22.55 1.26
C ILE A 43 -36.63 -23.15 1.67
N ASP A 44 -36.86 -24.41 1.34
CA ASP A 44 -38.11 -25.13 1.64
C ASP A 44 -38.25 -25.42 3.14
N GLN A 45 -37.13 -25.72 3.80
CA GLN A 45 -37.06 -26.04 5.22
C GLN A 45 -35.96 -25.25 5.94
N PRO A 46 -36.21 -23.96 6.26
CA PRO A 46 -35.22 -23.14 6.94
C PRO A 46 -34.86 -23.67 8.33
N SER A 47 -33.57 -23.80 8.59
CA SER A 47 -33.02 -24.36 9.83
C SER A 47 -31.80 -23.60 10.34
N PHE A 48 -31.52 -23.72 11.64
CA PHE A 48 -30.25 -23.27 12.24
C PHE A 48 -29.09 -24.22 11.93
N ASP A 49 -29.37 -25.47 11.57
CA ASP A 49 -28.40 -26.48 11.14
C ASP A 49 -28.76 -27.08 9.76
N PRO A 50 -28.64 -26.29 8.69
CA PRO A 50 -29.03 -26.74 7.35
C PRO A 50 -28.16 -27.89 6.82
N TRP A 51 -26.95 -28.08 7.35
CA TRP A 51 -26.06 -29.16 6.91
C TRP A 51 -26.51 -30.52 7.45
N SER A 52 -26.77 -30.62 8.75
CA SER A 52 -27.24 -31.89 9.32
C SER A 52 -28.62 -32.25 8.76
N ASP A 53 -29.51 -31.26 8.62
CA ASP A 53 -30.86 -31.49 8.08
C ASP A 53 -30.83 -31.99 6.63
N PHE A 54 -29.95 -31.41 5.79
CA PHE A 54 -29.77 -31.90 4.43
C PHE A 54 -29.22 -33.33 4.39
N LEU A 55 -28.22 -33.65 5.22
CA LEU A 55 -27.62 -35.00 5.25
C LEU A 55 -28.61 -36.08 5.70
N LEU A 56 -29.60 -35.74 6.53
CA LEU A 56 -30.67 -36.68 6.91
C LEU A 56 -31.55 -37.08 5.72
N VAL A 57 -31.69 -36.21 4.72
CA VAL A 57 -32.54 -36.43 3.54
C VAL A 57 -31.70 -36.89 2.33
N ASN A 58 -30.46 -36.43 2.24
CA ASN A 58 -29.57 -36.64 1.11
C ASN A 58 -28.13 -36.81 1.61
N GLU A 59 -27.62 -38.04 1.58
CA GLU A 59 -26.29 -38.43 2.08
C GLU A 59 -25.11 -37.89 1.22
N ASN A 60 -25.34 -36.88 0.37
CA ASN A 60 -24.27 -36.29 -0.44
C ASN A 60 -23.45 -35.27 0.35
N TYR A 61 -22.39 -35.76 1.00
CA TYR A 61 -21.42 -34.94 1.74
C TYR A 61 -20.70 -33.88 0.90
N ARG A 62 -20.72 -33.98 -0.44
CA ARG A 62 -20.11 -33.00 -1.35
C ARG A 62 -21.07 -31.90 -1.79
N ALA A 63 -22.35 -32.00 -1.41
CA ALA A 63 -23.40 -31.11 -1.89
C ALA A 63 -23.09 -29.64 -1.61
N TYR A 64 -22.55 -29.29 -0.43
CA TYR A 64 -22.30 -27.89 -0.10
C TYR A 64 -21.12 -27.68 0.86
N PRO A 65 -19.87 -27.65 0.34
CA PRO A 65 -18.66 -27.55 1.15
C PRO A 65 -18.32 -26.10 1.54
N TYR A 66 -19.34 -25.30 1.85
CA TYR A 66 -19.20 -23.87 2.14
C TYR A 66 -19.97 -23.47 3.39
N GLY A 67 -19.50 -22.42 4.06
CA GLY A 67 -20.14 -21.92 5.28
C GLY A 67 -21.31 -20.97 5.05
N PHE A 68 -21.86 -20.44 6.15
CA PHE A 68 -23.03 -19.55 6.16
C PHE A 68 -22.91 -18.35 5.21
N THR A 69 -21.73 -17.75 5.07
CA THR A 69 -21.55 -16.60 4.19
C THR A 69 -21.84 -16.93 2.73
N MET A 70 -21.46 -18.13 2.27
CA MET A 70 -21.79 -18.57 0.92
C MET A 70 -23.29 -18.88 0.81
N LEU A 71 -23.86 -19.59 1.79
CA LEU A 71 -25.29 -19.90 1.81
C LEU A 71 -26.12 -18.62 1.65
N PHE A 72 -25.90 -17.64 2.53
CA PHE A 72 -26.61 -16.36 2.46
C PHE A 72 -26.28 -15.51 1.23
N SER A 73 -25.15 -15.75 0.56
CA SER A 73 -24.86 -15.09 -0.73
C SER A 73 -25.72 -15.67 -1.85
N HIS A 74 -25.96 -16.98 -1.85
CA HIS A 74 -26.74 -17.66 -2.89
C HIS A 74 -28.25 -17.59 -2.66
N THR A 75 -28.72 -17.74 -1.43
CA THR A 75 -30.15 -17.87 -1.10
C THR A 75 -31.06 -16.78 -1.72
N PRO A 76 -30.74 -15.47 -1.70
CA PRO A 76 -31.69 -14.45 -2.11
C PRO A 76 -32.16 -14.56 -3.57
N LEU A 77 -31.25 -14.87 -4.50
CA LEU A 77 -31.59 -14.99 -5.92
C LEU A 77 -32.12 -16.37 -6.28
N VAL A 78 -31.70 -17.43 -5.59
CA VAL A 78 -32.28 -18.76 -5.76
C VAL A 78 -33.74 -18.75 -5.28
N LEU A 79 -34.02 -18.15 -4.11
CA LEU A 79 -35.36 -17.97 -3.58
C LEU A 79 -36.27 -17.16 -4.51
N LEU A 80 -35.74 -16.07 -5.08
CA LEU A 80 -36.49 -15.31 -6.08
C LEU A 80 -36.77 -16.16 -7.33
N GLY A 81 -35.82 -17.02 -7.71
CA GLY A 81 -35.99 -18.00 -8.78
C GLY A 81 -37.09 -19.02 -8.49
N SER A 82 -37.10 -19.61 -7.29
CA SER A 82 -38.10 -20.62 -6.90
C SER A 82 -39.52 -20.06 -6.91
N PHE A 83 -39.71 -18.83 -6.43
CA PHE A 83 -41.02 -18.16 -6.53
C PHE A 83 -41.50 -17.96 -7.97
N ILE A 84 -40.59 -17.68 -8.91
CA ILE A 84 -40.95 -17.51 -10.33
C ILE A 84 -41.25 -18.88 -10.96
N ASP A 85 -40.43 -19.88 -10.65
CA ASP A 85 -40.59 -21.25 -11.12
C ASP A 85 -41.94 -21.85 -10.64
N ASP A 86 -42.33 -21.65 -9.38
CA ASP A 86 -43.63 -22.04 -8.85
C ASP A 86 -44.79 -21.33 -9.55
N PHE A 87 -44.63 -20.03 -9.84
CA PHE A 87 -45.66 -19.22 -10.48
C PHE A 87 -45.89 -19.63 -11.95
N ILE A 88 -44.82 -19.95 -12.69
CA ILE A 88 -44.86 -20.26 -14.12
C ILE A 88 -44.89 -21.78 -14.38
N LYS A 89 -44.69 -22.61 -13.34
CA LYS A 89 -44.53 -24.08 -13.40
C LYS A 89 -43.36 -24.50 -14.29
N LEU A 90 -42.21 -23.86 -14.11
CA LEU A 90 -40.93 -24.18 -14.75
C LEU A 90 -39.88 -24.54 -13.67
N SER A 91 -38.74 -25.07 -14.07
CA SER A 91 -37.63 -25.41 -13.17
C SER A 91 -36.31 -24.83 -13.70
N PHE A 92 -36.33 -23.53 -14.03
CA PHE A 92 -35.25 -22.84 -14.70
C PHE A 92 -34.71 -21.64 -13.89
N PHE A 93 -35.61 -20.88 -13.28
CA PHE A 93 -35.28 -19.62 -12.63
C PHE A 93 -34.51 -19.82 -11.31
N GLU A 94 -34.69 -20.93 -10.60
CA GLU A 94 -33.85 -21.30 -9.44
C GLU A 94 -32.37 -21.40 -9.81
N ASN A 95 -32.08 -22.17 -10.86
CA ASN A 95 -30.73 -22.36 -11.37
C ASN A 95 -30.15 -21.05 -11.93
N LEU A 96 -30.98 -20.27 -12.64
CA LEU A 96 -30.61 -18.93 -13.09
C LEU A 96 -30.27 -18.00 -11.91
N GLY A 97 -31.01 -18.10 -10.79
CA GLY A 97 -30.76 -17.36 -9.57
C GLY A 97 -29.35 -17.63 -9.01
N LEU A 98 -28.95 -18.89 -8.93
CA LEU A 98 -27.61 -19.29 -8.49
C LEU A 98 -26.52 -18.67 -9.38
N LYS A 99 -26.67 -18.78 -10.70
CA LYS A 99 -25.72 -18.23 -11.68
C LYS A 99 -25.71 -16.70 -11.70
N ALA A 100 -26.85 -16.06 -11.46
CA ALA A 100 -26.95 -14.62 -11.33
C ALA A 100 -26.15 -14.12 -10.12
N THR A 101 -26.17 -14.84 -8.99
CA THR A 101 -25.29 -14.55 -7.84
C THR A 101 -23.81 -14.56 -8.23
N ILE A 102 -23.39 -15.56 -9.00
CA ILE A 102 -22.00 -15.67 -9.50
C ILE A 102 -21.66 -14.50 -10.42
N LEU A 103 -22.56 -14.12 -11.33
CA LEU A 103 -22.39 -12.95 -12.21
C LEU A 103 -22.23 -11.64 -11.43
N ILE A 104 -23.02 -11.45 -10.36
CA ILE A 104 -22.90 -10.27 -9.48
C ILE A 104 -21.54 -10.27 -8.79
N ALA A 105 -21.10 -11.39 -8.24
CA ALA A 105 -19.80 -11.51 -7.58
C ALA A 105 -18.64 -11.25 -8.56
N ASP A 106 -18.71 -11.80 -9.78
CA ASP A 106 -17.74 -11.55 -10.85
C ASP A 106 -17.68 -10.05 -11.23
N PHE A 107 -18.84 -9.40 -11.38
CA PHE A 107 -18.90 -7.96 -11.62
C PHE A 107 -18.36 -7.12 -10.45
N ILE A 108 -18.56 -7.57 -9.21
CA ILE A 108 -17.97 -6.93 -8.02
C ILE A 108 -16.44 -7.02 -8.08
N VAL A 109 -15.86 -8.19 -8.41
CA VAL A 109 -14.40 -8.34 -8.57
C VAL A 109 -13.88 -7.40 -9.66
N PHE A 110 -14.50 -7.39 -10.84
CA PHE A 110 -14.12 -6.46 -11.92
C PHE A 110 -14.17 -5.00 -11.45
N SER A 111 -15.25 -4.59 -10.81
CA SER A 111 -15.44 -3.23 -10.29
C SER A 111 -14.41 -2.85 -9.24
N LEU A 112 -14.05 -3.78 -8.35
CA LEU A 112 -13.03 -3.57 -7.33
C LEU A 112 -11.63 -3.47 -7.95
N LEU A 113 -11.30 -4.29 -8.95
CA LEU A 113 -10.05 -4.19 -9.68
C LEU A 113 -9.92 -2.82 -10.37
N VAL A 114 -10.98 -2.35 -11.05
CA VAL A 114 -11.00 -1.01 -11.67
C VAL A 114 -10.85 0.08 -10.61
N LYS A 115 -11.46 -0.07 -9.43
CA LYS A 115 -11.26 0.88 -8.31
C LYS A 115 -9.84 0.86 -7.75
N LEU A 116 -9.19 -0.30 -7.70
CA LEU A 116 -7.82 -0.45 -7.20
C LEU A 116 -6.80 0.13 -8.19
N TYR A 117 -7.08 0.03 -9.50
CA TYR A 117 -6.21 0.45 -10.60
C TYR A 117 -7.00 1.30 -11.64
N PRO A 118 -7.38 2.54 -11.29
CA PRO A 118 -8.31 3.35 -12.08
C PRO A 118 -7.79 3.76 -13.47
N ASN A 119 -6.47 3.81 -13.65
CA ASN A 119 -5.85 4.20 -14.93
C ASN A 119 -5.71 3.03 -15.91
N ASN A 120 -6.21 1.85 -15.55
CA ASN A 120 -5.97 0.60 -16.28
C ASN A 120 -7.26 -0.16 -16.64
N SER A 121 -8.40 0.53 -16.68
CA SER A 121 -9.71 -0.09 -16.91
C SER A 121 -9.77 -0.98 -18.16
N GLU A 122 -9.23 -0.52 -19.29
CA GLU A 122 -9.20 -1.29 -20.56
C GLU A 122 -8.36 -2.58 -20.44
N ALA A 123 -7.19 -2.49 -19.80
CA ALA A 123 -6.34 -3.64 -19.58
C ALA A 123 -7.00 -4.65 -18.61
N ILE A 124 -7.71 -4.17 -17.58
CA ILE A 124 -8.48 -5.02 -16.66
C ILE A 124 -9.62 -5.72 -17.42
N THR A 125 -10.31 -5.04 -18.32
CA THR A 125 -11.33 -5.69 -19.15
C THR A 125 -10.75 -6.83 -19.97
N THR A 126 -9.57 -6.64 -20.57
CA THR A 126 -8.93 -7.70 -21.37
C THR A 126 -8.39 -8.85 -20.50
N LEU A 127 -7.69 -8.53 -19.42
CA LEU A 127 -6.97 -9.52 -18.58
C LEU A 127 -7.87 -10.25 -17.58
N TYR A 128 -8.98 -9.64 -17.16
CA TYR A 128 -9.92 -10.22 -16.19
C TYR A 128 -11.29 -10.49 -16.82
N TRP A 129 -11.96 -9.46 -17.33
CA TRP A 129 -13.36 -9.57 -17.73
C TRP A 129 -13.52 -10.51 -18.92
N LEU A 130 -12.57 -10.50 -19.85
CA LEU A 130 -12.50 -11.44 -20.98
C LEU A 130 -11.60 -12.65 -20.70
N SER A 131 -11.13 -12.83 -19.46
CA SER A 131 -10.21 -13.91 -19.10
C SER A 131 -10.86 -15.28 -19.34
N PRO A 132 -10.22 -16.16 -20.13
CA PRO A 132 -10.72 -17.51 -20.35
C PRO A 132 -10.85 -18.31 -19.05
N ILE A 133 -9.97 -18.10 -18.05
CA ILE A 133 -10.07 -18.78 -16.74
C ILE A 133 -11.36 -18.38 -16.02
N VAL A 134 -11.71 -17.09 -15.99
CA VAL A 134 -12.91 -16.61 -15.29
C VAL A 134 -14.15 -17.19 -15.94
N LEU A 135 -14.20 -17.18 -17.27
CA LEU A 135 -15.33 -17.72 -18.02
C LEU A 135 -15.47 -19.23 -17.80
N PHE A 136 -14.37 -19.96 -17.91
CA PHE A 136 -14.36 -21.41 -17.74
C PHE A 136 -14.74 -21.83 -16.32
N VAL A 137 -14.10 -21.27 -15.29
CA VAL A 137 -14.30 -21.73 -13.91
C VAL A 137 -15.70 -21.40 -13.39
N ASN A 138 -16.19 -20.18 -13.63
CA ASN A 138 -17.48 -19.74 -13.10
C ASN A 138 -18.68 -20.33 -13.86
N TYR A 139 -18.58 -20.43 -15.20
CA TYR A 139 -19.75 -20.68 -16.04
C TYR A 139 -19.73 -22.02 -16.77
N TRP A 140 -18.56 -22.60 -17.05
CA TRP A 140 -18.45 -23.94 -17.62
C TRP A 140 -18.33 -25.01 -16.53
N ASN A 141 -17.32 -24.90 -15.66
CA ASN A 141 -17.15 -25.85 -14.56
C ASN A 141 -18.15 -25.61 -13.41
N GLY A 142 -18.55 -24.36 -13.19
CA GLY A 142 -19.59 -24.00 -12.23
C GLY A 142 -19.13 -23.74 -10.79
N GLN A 143 -17.84 -23.50 -10.55
CA GLN A 143 -17.34 -23.17 -9.21
C GLN A 143 -17.87 -21.81 -8.74
N THR A 144 -18.11 -21.68 -7.44
CA THR A 144 -18.65 -20.48 -6.80
C THR A 144 -17.58 -19.66 -6.06
N ASP A 145 -16.31 -20.09 -6.17
CA ASP A 145 -15.12 -19.49 -5.55
C ASP A 145 -14.92 -17.99 -5.84
N ILE A 146 -15.59 -17.43 -6.84
CA ILE A 146 -15.52 -15.99 -7.11
C ILE A 146 -16.10 -15.13 -5.97
N ILE A 147 -17.05 -15.67 -5.20
CA ILE A 147 -17.67 -14.97 -4.07
C ILE A 147 -16.65 -14.67 -2.96
N PRO A 148 -15.94 -15.66 -2.38
CA PRO A 148 -14.92 -15.36 -1.36
C PRO A 148 -13.78 -14.50 -1.92
N VAL A 149 -13.47 -14.60 -3.23
CA VAL A 149 -12.50 -13.70 -3.89
C VAL A 149 -13.00 -12.26 -3.92
N ALA A 150 -14.28 -12.02 -4.23
CA ALA A 150 -14.91 -10.70 -4.20
C ALA A 150 -14.84 -10.08 -2.79
N ILE A 151 -15.19 -10.87 -1.77
CA ILE A 151 -15.16 -10.45 -0.37
C ILE A 151 -13.71 -10.16 0.07
N LEU A 152 -12.75 -11.02 -0.26
CA LEU A 152 -11.34 -10.81 0.03
C LEU A 152 -10.82 -9.52 -0.63
N LEU A 153 -11.12 -9.31 -1.91
CA LEU A 153 -10.69 -8.11 -2.64
C LEU A 153 -11.33 -6.84 -2.06
N TYR A 154 -12.55 -6.95 -1.53
CA TYR A 154 -13.18 -5.86 -0.80
C TYR A 154 -12.48 -5.56 0.52
N ALA A 155 -12.10 -6.59 1.29
CA ALA A 155 -11.31 -6.44 2.52
C ALA A 155 -9.96 -5.76 2.24
N ILE A 156 -9.28 -6.14 1.15
CA ILE A 156 -8.06 -5.51 0.65
C ILE A 156 -8.29 -4.03 0.31
N THR A 157 -9.38 -3.72 -0.38
CA THR A 157 -9.75 -2.35 -0.75
C THR A 157 -10.02 -1.48 0.49
N LEU A 158 -10.66 -2.03 1.51
CA LEU A 158 -10.87 -1.36 2.80
C LEU A 158 -9.55 -1.11 3.54
N THR A 159 -8.61 -2.06 3.51
CA THR A 159 -7.26 -1.87 4.05
C THR A 159 -6.52 -0.74 3.32
N LYS A 160 -6.59 -0.68 1.98
CA LYS A 160 -5.99 0.41 1.17
C LYS A 160 -6.57 1.78 1.53
N LYS A 161 -7.86 1.83 1.89
CA LYS A 161 -8.56 3.03 2.33
C LYS A 161 -8.44 3.31 3.84
N ASN A 162 -7.63 2.54 4.57
CA ASN A 162 -7.41 2.67 6.02
C ASN A 162 -8.63 2.37 6.91
N HIS A 163 -9.65 1.68 6.40
CA HIS A 163 -10.81 1.22 7.18
C HIS A 163 -10.55 -0.15 7.82
N MET A 164 -9.68 -0.19 8.84
CA MET A 164 -9.13 -1.44 9.35
C MET A 164 -10.15 -2.34 10.07
N ILE A 165 -11.10 -1.77 10.83
CA ILE A 165 -12.15 -2.57 11.50
C ILE A 165 -13.06 -3.24 10.47
N ALA A 166 -13.55 -2.47 9.50
CA ALA A 166 -14.37 -3.00 8.42
C ALA A 166 -13.61 -4.04 7.58
N SER A 167 -12.30 -3.82 7.37
CA SER A 167 -11.44 -4.79 6.69
C SER A 167 -11.33 -6.11 7.45
N GLY A 168 -11.16 -6.07 8.79
CA GLY A 168 -11.12 -7.28 9.62
C GLY A 168 -12.43 -8.07 9.59
N LEU A 169 -13.57 -7.38 9.72
CA LEU A 169 -14.91 -7.99 9.58
C LEU A 169 -15.11 -8.63 8.20
N THR A 170 -14.75 -7.92 7.13
CA THR A 170 -14.88 -8.41 5.76
C THR A 170 -13.95 -9.59 5.48
N LEU A 171 -12.73 -9.58 6.04
CA LEU A 171 -11.81 -10.71 5.90
C LEU A 171 -12.36 -11.96 6.62
N ALA A 172 -13.01 -11.80 7.77
CA ALA A 172 -13.68 -12.91 8.44
C ALA A 172 -14.79 -13.50 7.55
N LEU A 173 -15.59 -12.66 6.89
CA LEU A 173 -16.60 -13.12 5.91
C LEU A 173 -15.99 -13.91 4.75
N ALA A 174 -14.81 -13.52 4.25
CA ALA A 174 -14.13 -14.28 3.20
C ALA A 174 -13.70 -15.68 3.69
N VAL A 175 -13.20 -15.76 4.93
CA VAL A 175 -12.79 -17.03 5.57
C VAL A 175 -13.98 -17.93 5.86
N THR A 176 -15.10 -17.38 6.31
CA THR A 176 -16.33 -18.16 6.56
C THR A 176 -17.06 -18.53 5.29
N ALA A 177 -16.89 -17.76 4.21
CA ALA A 177 -17.32 -18.17 2.88
C ALA A 177 -16.50 -19.37 2.39
N LYS A 178 -15.17 -19.32 2.53
CA LYS A 178 -14.28 -20.44 2.21
C LYS A 178 -13.06 -20.46 3.13
N HIS A 179 -12.92 -21.54 3.91
CA HIS A 179 -11.87 -21.69 4.92
C HIS A 179 -10.45 -21.50 4.37
N SER A 180 -10.20 -21.84 3.10
CA SER A 180 -8.89 -21.65 2.44
C SER A 180 -8.43 -20.19 2.41
N MET A 181 -9.33 -19.20 2.55
CA MET A 181 -8.95 -17.78 2.64
C MET A 181 -8.18 -17.44 3.92
N LEU A 182 -8.14 -18.35 4.91
CA LEU A 182 -7.34 -18.23 6.14
C LEU A 182 -5.85 -18.02 5.84
N ILE A 183 -5.37 -18.56 4.71
CA ILE A 183 -4.00 -18.40 4.19
C ILE A 183 -3.61 -16.92 4.05
N VAL A 184 -4.58 -16.01 3.92
CA VAL A 184 -4.28 -14.59 3.69
C VAL A 184 -4.01 -13.82 5.00
N ILE A 185 -4.50 -14.30 6.14
CA ILE A 185 -4.47 -13.56 7.42
C ILE A 185 -3.04 -13.24 7.88
N PRO A 186 -2.06 -14.17 7.83
CA PRO A 186 -0.71 -13.85 8.26
C PRO A 186 -0.09 -12.72 7.45
N PHE A 187 -0.36 -12.60 6.14
CA PHE A 187 0.14 -11.50 5.33
C PHE A 187 -0.44 -10.14 5.76
N PHE A 188 -1.75 -10.07 6.06
CA PHE A 188 -2.38 -8.87 6.62
C PHE A 188 -1.76 -8.50 7.97
N ALA A 189 -1.59 -9.47 8.87
CA ALA A 189 -1.01 -9.25 10.19
C ALA A 189 0.43 -8.71 10.09
N ILE A 190 1.27 -9.31 9.23
CA ILE A 190 2.64 -8.86 8.98
C ILE A 190 2.65 -7.43 8.43
N TYR A 191 1.82 -7.14 7.42
CA TYR A 191 1.71 -5.81 6.82
C TYR A 191 1.33 -4.73 7.84
N LEU A 192 0.29 -4.96 8.63
CA LEU A 192 -0.20 -4.00 9.63
C LEU A 192 0.79 -3.80 10.78
N TYR A 193 1.44 -4.87 11.24
CA TYR A 193 2.40 -4.81 12.35
C TYR A 193 3.71 -4.11 11.98
N LYS A 194 4.23 -4.40 10.78
CA LYS A 194 5.49 -3.86 10.27
C LYS A 194 5.38 -2.39 9.89
N ASN A 195 4.25 -1.99 9.30
CA ASN A 195 4.02 -0.60 8.94
C ASN A 195 3.64 0.21 10.18
N LYS A 196 4.58 1.03 10.68
CA LYS A 196 4.40 1.80 11.91
C LYS A 196 3.15 2.69 11.89
N ARG A 197 2.79 3.23 10.72
CA ARG A 197 1.57 4.02 10.52
C ARG A 197 0.29 3.25 10.87
N TYR A 198 0.28 1.94 10.62
CA TYR A 198 -0.86 1.06 10.87
C TYR A 198 -0.83 0.33 12.21
N ARG A 199 0.26 0.42 12.95
CA ARG A 199 0.45 -0.37 14.18
C ARG A 199 -0.63 -0.14 15.23
N ARG A 200 -1.19 1.09 15.31
CA ARG A 200 -2.33 1.39 16.21
C ARG A 200 -3.62 0.67 15.79
N ALA A 201 -3.80 0.43 14.50
CA ALA A 201 -4.97 -0.23 13.96
C ALA A 201 -4.85 -1.77 13.89
N PHE A 202 -3.67 -2.32 14.20
CA PHE A 202 -3.40 -3.77 14.23
C PHE A 202 -4.33 -4.53 15.19
N PHE A 203 -4.45 -4.09 16.45
CA PHE A 203 -5.32 -4.75 17.42
C PHE A 203 -6.81 -4.56 17.10
N PRO A 204 -7.31 -3.36 16.75
CA PRO A 204 -8.69 -3.21 16.27
C PRO A 204 -9.04 -4.12 15.09
N PHE A 205 -8.12 -4.25 14.12
CA PHE A 205 -8.27 -5.17 12.99
C PHE A 205 -8.44 -6.61 13.47
N LEU A 206 -7.48 -7.13 14.26
CA LEU A 206 -7.53 -8.50 14.76
C LEU A 206 -8.76 -8.77 15.63
N PHE A 207 -9.08 -7.84 16.53
CA PHE A 207 -10.25 -7.97 17.39
C PHE A 207 -11.52 -8.09 16.55
N SER A 208 -11.71 -7.22 15.56
CA SER A 208 -12.88 -7.27 14.68
C SER A 208 -12.94 -8.56 13.86
N PHE A 209 -11.79 -9.02 13.34
CA PHE A 209 -11.68 -10.26 12.59
C PHE A 209 -12.06 -11.48 13.46
N PHE A 210 -11.41 -11.65 14.62
CA PHE A 210 -11.68 -12.79 15.49
C PHE A 210 -13.08 -12.75 16.09
N SER A 211 -13.60 -11.58 16.42
CA SER A 211 -14.99 -11.45 16.92
C SER A 211 -16.01 -11.93 15.88
N ALA A 212 -15.83 -11.55 14.61
CA ALA A 212 -16.70 -12.01 13.54
C ALA A 212 -16.53 -13.51 13.24
N LEU A 213 -15.29 -14.02 13.26
CA LEU A 213 -15.03 -15.44 13.05
C LEU A 213 -15.68 -16.29 14.15
N VAL A 214 -15.54 -15.87 15.42
CA VAL A 214 -16.18 -16.52 16.57
C VAL A 214 -17.69 -16.56 16.39
N LEU A 215 -18.30 -15.43 16.05
CA LEU A 215 -19.75 -15.34 15.87
C LEU A 215 -20.27 -16.26 14.76
N LEU A 216 -19.54 -16.39 13.65
CA LEU A 216 -19.99 -17.12 12.46
C LEU A 216 -19.62 -18.61 12.46
N VAL A 217 -18.51 -18.98 13.10
CA VAL A 217 -17.96 -20.34 13.04
C VAL A 217 -18.28 -21.15 14.29
N ILE A 218 -18.25 -20.56 15.50
CA ILE A 218 -18.47 -21.32 16.74
C ILE A 218 -19.84 -22.02 16.73
N PRO A 219 -20.96 -21.37 16.38
CA PRO A 219 -22.25 -22.05 16.31
C PRO A 219 -22.23 -23.22 15.31
N ALA A 220 -21.53 -23.05 14.18
CA ALA A 220 -21.47 -24.03 13.10
C ALA A 220 -20.67 -25.28 13.46
N ILE A 221 -19.62 -25.16 14.29
CA ILE A 221 -18.79 -26.31 14.70
C ILE A 221 -19.59 -27.35 15.52
N PHE A 222 -20.68 -26.94 16.17
CA PHE A 222 -21.55 -27.88 16.91
C PHE A 222 -22.48 -28.70 16.00
N SER A 223 -22.59 -28.35 14.71
CA SER A 223 -23.30 -29.15 13.70
C SER A 223 -22.39 -30.26 13.18
N SER A 224 -22.82 -31.52 13.32
CA SER A 224 -22.11 -32.67 12.75
C SER A 224 -22.04 -32.57 11.23
N GLY A 225 -23.13 -32.17 10.57
CA GLY A 225 -23.16 -32.01 9.12
C GLY A 225 -22.21 -30.91 8.63
N PHE A 226 -22.11 -29.80 9.37
CA PHE A 226 -21.16 -28.73 9.02
C PHE A 226 -19.70 -29.21 9.15
N VAL A 227 -19.38 -29.97 10.20
CA VAL A 227 -18.04 -30.52 10.39
C VAL A 227 -17.68 -31.44 9.22
N GLU A 228 -18.58 -32.34 8.83
CA GLU A 228 -18.34 -33.29 7.74
C GLU A 228 -18.28 -32.62 6.36
N MET A 229 -19.27 -31.78 6.04
CA MET A 229 -19.36 -31.17 4.70
C MET A 229 -18.38 -30.02 4.50
N VAL A 230 -18.03 -29.25 5.55
CA VAL A 230 -17.29 -27.98 5.41
C VAL A 230 -15.88 -28.05 5.99
N LEU A 231 -15.66 -28.70 7.13
CA LEU A 231 -14.33 -28.76 7.76
C LEU A 231 -13.51 -29.98 7.28
N ASN A 232 -14.14 -31.15 7.15
CA ASN A 232 -13.52 -32.40 6.74
C ASN A 232 -13.66 -32.67 5.23
N THR A 233 -13.37 -31.65 4.41
CA THR A 233 -13.43 -31.81 2.95
C THR A 233 -12.17 -32.51 2.42
N PRO A 234 -12.27 -33.30 1.34
CA PRO A 234 -11.08 -33.87 0.66
C PRO A 234 -10.07 -32.80 0.21
N GLU A 235 -10.51 -31.55 0.08
CA GLU A 235 -9.70 -30.42 -0.33
C GLU A 235 -8.70 -29.95 0.74
N THR A 236 -9.02 -30.14 2.03
CA THR A 236 -8.10 -29.78 3.12
C THR A 236 -6.93 -30.76 3.19
N GLU A 237 -7.13 -32.03 2.83
CA GLU A 237 -6.07 -33.05 2.85
C GLU A 237 -5.02 -32.84 1.76
N ARG A 238 -5.38 -32.18 0.64
CA ARG A 238 -4.49 -31.98 -0.51
C ARG A 238 -3.22 -31.20 -0.18
N ILE A 239 -3.22 -30.37 0.87
CA ILE A 239 -2.04 -29.62 1.30
C ILE A 239 -0.93 -30.51 1.86
N TYR A 240 -1.28 -31.74 2.26
CA TYR A 240 -0.36 -32.74 2.79
C TYR A 240 0.14 -33.74 1.74
N HIS A 241 -0.44 -33.74 0.53
CA HIS A 241 -0.10 -34.72 -0.52
C HIS A 241 1.33 -34.56 -1.07
N PHE A 242 1.84 -33.33 -1.15
CA PHE A 242 3.22 -33.09 -1.58
C PHE A 242 4.16 -33.18 -0.40
N ALA A 243 4.70 -34.37 -0.18
CA ALA A 243 5.53 -34.69 0.96
C ALA A 243 6.77 -35.52 0.59
N ILE A 244 7.81 -35.38 1.40
CA ILE A 244 9.04 -36.17 1.32
C ILE A 244 9.02 -37.19 2.46
N PRO A 245 9.00 -38.51 2.19
CA PRO A 245 9.02 -39.52 3.24
C PRO A 245 10.38 -39.54 3.95
N LEU A 246 10.37 -39.48 5.29
CA LEU A 246 11.56 -39.67 6.14
C LEU A 246 11.68 -41.10 6.68
N GLY A 247 10.65 -41.91 6.47
CA GLY A 247 10.50 -43.26 6.99
C GLY A 247 9.08 -43.78 6.68
N PRO A 248 8.65 -44.89 7.29
CA PRO A 248 7.37 -45.52 6.97
C PRO A 248 6.13 -44.74 7.45
N GLU A 249 6.23 -43.95 8.53
CA GLU A 249 5.08 -43.27 9.14
C GLU A 249 5.20 -41.74 9.18
N ILE A 250 6.38 -41.20 8.84
CA ILE A 250 6.69 -39.77 9.01
C ILE A 250 7.02 -39.14 7.67
N ASN A 251 6.28 -38.07 7.35
CA ASN A 251 6.41 -37.30 6.13
C ASN A 251 6.77 -35.85 6.44
N ILE A 252 7.69 -35.28 5.65
CA ILE A 252 7.92 -33.83 5.61
C ILE A 252 6.96 -33.22 4.60
N TYR A 253 6.03 -32.39 5.06
CA TYR A 253 5.12 -31.67 4.17
C TYR A 253 5.79 -30.45 3.54
N VAL A 254 5.91 -30.43 2.22
CA VAL A 254 6.64 -29.37 1.51
C VAL A 254 5.81 -28.09 1.41
N THR A 255 4.50 -28.20 1.16
CA THR A 255 3.61 -27.04 0.99
C THR A 255 3.60 -26.12 2.23
N PRO A 256 3.40 -26.62 3.47
CA PRO A 256 3.49 -25.79 4.67
C PRO A 256 4.87 -25.15 4.87
N ILE A 257 5.96 -25.86 4.55
CA ILE A 257 7.33 -25.32 4.66
C ILE A 257 7.51 -24.12 3.73
N ILE A 258 7.16 -24.27 2.45
CA ILE A 258 7.26 -23.18 1.48
C ILE A 258 6.41 -21.99 1.91
N TYR A 259 5.19 -22.24 2.40
CA TYR A 259 4.32 -21.19 2.91
C TYR A 259 4.94 -20.42 4.09
N VAL A 260 5.52 -21.10 5.07
CA VAL A 260 6.22 -20.47 6.21
C VAL A 260 7.45 -19.68 5.74
N LEU A 261 8.21 -20.19 4.77
CA LEU A 261 9.34 -19.47 4.18
C LEU A 261 8.90 -18.18 3.48
N LEU A 262 7.75 -18.18 2.80
CA LEU A 262 7.17 -16.96 2.21
C LEU A 262 6.80 -15.94 3.29
N LEU A 263 6.17 -16.38 4.39
CA LEU A 263 5.85 -15.50 5.53
C LEU A 263 7.11 -14.91 6.16
N TYR A 264 8.15 -15.72 6.37
CA TYR A 264 9.43 -15.26 6.88
C TYR A 264 10.08 -14.24 5.93
N SER A 265 10.06 -14.51 4.62
CA SER A 265 10.59 -13.61 3.60
C SER A 265 9.92 -12.24 3.67
N MET A 266 8.58 -12.21 3.74
CA MET A 266 7.81 -10.98 3.92
C MET A 266 8.13 -10.29 5.26
N TRP A 267 8.25 -11.05 6.36
CA TRP A 267 8.59 -10.49 7.68
C TRP A 267 9.99 -9.86 7.72
N ARG A 268 10.93 -10.32 6.90
CA ARG A 268 12.26 -9.73 6.81
C ARG A 268 12.26 -8.38 6.07
N ILE A 269 11.20 -8.08 5.32
CA ILE A 269 11.03 -6.79 4.68
C ILE A 269 10.78 -5.72 5.76
N SER A 270 11.59 -4.67 5.75
CA SER A 270 11.54 -3.59 6.73
C SER A 270 10.40 -2.61 6.49
N TRP A 271 9.97 -2.45 5.23
CA TRP A 271 8.83 -1.63 4.85
C TRP A 271 8.04 -2.32 3.72
N ILE A 272 6.75 -2.53 3.96
CA ILE A 272 5.89 -3.34 3.10
C ILE A 272 4.86 -2.41 2.46
N SER A 273 4.98 -2.18 1.15
CA SER A 273 3.99 -1.42 0.41
C SER A 273 2.72 -2.21 0.18
N PHE A 274 1.66 -1.53 -0.27
CA PHE A 274 0.43 -2.19 -0.67
C PHE A 274 0.67 -3.20 -1.82
N ASP A 275 1.53 -2.85 -2.78
CA ASP A 275 1.91 -3.74 -3.88
C ASP A 275 2.63 -5.00 -3.39
N VAL A 276 3.55 -4.87 -2.42
CA VAL A 276 4.23 -6.03 -1.82
C VAL A 276 3.24 -6.92 -1.05
N LEU A 277 2.25 -6.33 -0.36
CA LEU A 277 1.17 -7.11 0.28
C LEU A 277 0.40 -7.92 -0.77
N MET A 278 -0.07 -7.27 -1.85
CA MET A 278 -0.78 -7.94 -2.94
C MET A 278 0.04 -9.07 -3.56
N ALA A 279 1.31 -8.80 -3.89
CA ALA A 279 2.21 -9.80 -4.45
C ALA A 279 2.46 -10.96 -3.48
N SER A 280 2.63 -10.70 -2.18
CA SER A 280 2.86 -11.75 -1.17
C SER A 280 1.64 -12.66 -1.02
N ILE A 281 0.43 -12.10 -1.00
CA ILE A 281 -0.82 -12.88 -0.99
C ILE A 281 -0.91 -13.72 -2.27
N GLY A 282 -0.66 -13.10 -3.42
CA GLY A 282 -0.61 -13.76 -4.72
C GLY A 282 0.36 -14.95 -4.72
N LEU A 283 1.58 -14.76 -4.21
CA LEU A 283 2.59 -15.82 -4.06
C LEU A 283 2.14 -16.93 -3.09
N GLY A 284 1.43 -16.59 -2.03
CA GLY A 284 0.84 -17.57 -1.10
C GLY A 284 -0.16 -18.49 -1.81
N PHE A 285 -1.10 -17.91 -2.57
CA PHE A 285 -2.02 -18.70 -3.39
C PHE A 285 -1.30 -19.46 -4.51
N PHE A 286 -0.30 -18.83 -5.15
CA PHE A 286 0.50 -19.46 -6.19
C PHE A 286 1.20 -20.73 -5.66
N ALA A 287 1.86 -20.62 -4.51
CA ALA A 287 2.55 -21.75 -3.88
C ALA A 287 1.57 -22.88 -3.55
N LEU A 288 0.39 -22.57 -3.04
CA LEU A 288 -0.64 -23.58 -2.76
C LEU A 288 -1.07 -24.30 -4.06
N ILE A 289 -1.40 -23.55 -5.11
CA ILE A 289 -1.87 -24.11 -6.39
C ILE A 289 -0.80 -24.97 -7.06
N LEU A 290 0.46 -24.54 -7.07
CA LEU A 290 1.52 -25.28 -7.78
C LEU A 290 2.01 -26.52 -7.04
N LEU A 291 1.92 -26.51 -5.71
CA LEU A 291 2.46 -27.58 -4.85
C LEU A 291 1.38 -28.59 -4.43
N THR A 292 0.16 -28.43 -4.92
CA THR A 292 -0.95 -29.35 -4.63
C THR A 292 -1.70 -29.68 -5.91
N PRO A 293 -2.38 -30.84 -5.99
CA PRO A 293 -3.29 -31.12 -7.10
C PRO A 293 -4.52 -30.22 -6.96
N SER A 294 -4.44 -28.96 -7.40
CA SER A 294 -5.46 -27.96 -7.12
C SER A 294 -6.75 -28.15 -7.95
N PRO A 295 -7.94 -28.08 -7.34
CA PRO A 295 -9.20 -27.90 -8.06
C PRO A 295 -9.19 -26.64 -8.94
N VAL A 296 -9.98 -26.65 -10.00
CA VAL A 296 -10.03 -25.53 -10.94
C VAL A 296 -10.51 -24.22 -10.31
N GLY A 297 -11.34 -24.29 -9.25
CA GLY A 297 -11.80 -23.12 -8.50
C GLY A 297 -10.68 -22.28 -7.89
N TRP A 298 -9.57 -22.92 -7.51
CA TRP A 298 -8.48 -22.25 -6.79
C TRP A 298 -7.72 -21.25 -7.67
N TYR A 299 -7.71 -21.42 -8.99
CA TYR A 299 -7.07 -20.49 -9.92
C TYR A 299 -7.74 -19.10 -9.91
N LEU A 300 -9.01 -19.00 -9.51
CA LEU A 300 -9.68 -17.70 -9.33
C LEU A 300 -9.08 -16.89 -8.19
N TRP A 301 -8.55 -17.54 -7.15
CA TRP A 301 -7.96 -16.87 -5.99
C TRP A 301 -6.70 -16.09 -6.39
N LEU A 302 -5.94 -16.64 -7.34
CA LEU A 302 -4.69 -16.07 -7.81
C LEU A 302 -4.90 -14.86 -8.73
N LEU A 303 -6.00 -14.85 -9.48
CA LEU A 303 -6.18 -13.97 -10.63
C LEU A 303 -6.12 -12.47 -10.29
N PRO A 304 -6.79 -11.95 -9.24
CA PRO A 304 -6.72 -10.52 -8.90
C PRO A 304 -5.28 -10.03 -8.64
N PHE A 305 -4.45 -10.89 -8.05
CA PHE A 305 -3.07 -10.57 -7.69
C PHE A 305 -2.16 -10.61 -8.93
N LEU A 306 -2.38 -11.57 -9.83
CA LEU A 306 -1.68 -11.60 -11.12
C LEU A 306 -2.03 -10.42 -12.00
N ILE A 307 -3.29 -9.98 -12.03
CA ILE A 307 -3.67 -8.80 -12.80
C ILE A 307 -2.93 -7.57 -12.30
N GLY A 308 -2.88 -7.35 -10.99
CA GLY A 308 -2.10 -6.24 -10.41
C GLY A 308 -0.65 -6.19 -10.90
N TYR A 309 -0.03 -7.36 -11.08
CA TYR A 309 1.30 -7.51 -11.68
C TYR A 309 1.32 -7.26 -13.20
N LEU A 310 0.41 -7.89 -13.95
CA LEU A 310 0.35 -7.80 -15.42
C LEU A 310 0.05 -6.39 -15.94
N LEU A 311 -0.64 -5.57 -15.15
CA LEU A 311 -0.94 -4.18 -15.49
C LEU A 311 0.31 -3.30 -15.66
N LYS A 312 1.48 -3.72 -15.15
CA LYS A 312 2.74 -2.95 -15.20
C LYS A 312 3.49 -3.08 -16.55
N LYS A 313 2.79 -3.47 -17.62
CA LYS A 313 3.20 -3.51 -19.04
C LYS A 313 4.52 -4.27 -19.30
N ASN A 314 4.45 -5.60 -19.30
CA ASN A 314 5.53 -6.46 -19.78
C ASN A 314 4.95 -7.52 -20.74
N GLU A 315 5.22 -7.41 -22.03
CA GLU A 315 4.69 -8.32 -23.07
C GLU A 315 5.01 -9.79 -22.78
N TYR A 316 6.22 -10.06 -22.26
CA TYR A 316 6.61 -11.41 -21.86
C TYR A 316 5.75 -11.98 -20.73
N SER A 317 5.32 -11.14 -19.79
CA SER A 317 4.48 -11.58 -18.68
C SER A 317 3.06 -11.91 -19.15
N ASN A 318 2.54 -11.14 -20.11
CA ASN A 318 1.26 -11.44 -20.75
C ASN A 318 1.32 -12.75 -21.55
N PHE A 319 2.43 -13.01 -22.26
CA PHE A 319 2.64 -14.28 -22.97
C PHE A 319 2.67 -15.48 -22.01
N LEU A 320 3.44 -15.38 -20.91
CA LEU A 320 3.49 -16.43 -19.90
C LEU A 320 2.11 -16.67 -19.26
N PHE A 321 1.36 -15.60 -18.96
CA PHE A 321 0.02 -15.71 -18.40
C PHE A 321 -0.98 -16.33 -19.39
N GLY A 322 -0.93 -15.94 -20.67
CA GLY A 322 -1.75 -16.53 -21.73
C GLY A 322 -1.45 -18.02 -21.91
N THR A 323 -0.17 -18.40 -21.92
CA THR A 323 0.25 -19.81 -22.02
C THR A 323 -0.21 -20.61 -20.80
N PHE A 324 0.00 -20.09 -19.59
CA PHE A 324 -0.46 -20.70 -18.35
C PHE A 324 -1.98 -20.91 -18.35
N THR A 325 -2.73 -19.88 -18.76
CA THR A 325 -4.19 -19.93 -18.89
C THR A 325 -4.65 -20.97 -19.89
N PHE A 326 -4.02 -21.02 -21.06
CA PHE A 326 -4.31 -22.00 -22.10
C PHE A 326 -4.09 -23.43 -21.58
N LEU A 327 -2.96 -23.69 -20.92
CA LEU A 327 -2.63 -25.01 -20.38
C LEU A 327 -3.64 -25.47 -19.31
N ILE A 328 -4.05 -24.57 -18.40
CA ILE A 328 -5.06 -24.86 -17.38
C ILE A 328 -6.38 -25.23 -18.01
N ILE A 329 -6.87 -24.44 -18.97
CA ILE A 329 -8.17 -24.67 -19.59
C ILE A 329 -8.15 -25.96 -20.38
N CYS A 330 -7.11 -26.22 -21.18
CA CYS A 330 -6.99 -27.47 -21.92
C CYS A 330 -7.02 -28.68 -20.98
N TYR A 331 -6.22 -28.64 -19.91
CA TYR A 331 -6.18 -29.72 -18.92
C TYR A 331 -7.53 -29.93 -18.23
N HIS A 332 -8.12 -28.86 -17.69
CA HIS A 332 -9.38 -29.00 -16.93
C HIS A 332 -10.61 -29.24 -17.81
N SER A 333 -10.59 -28.86 -19.09
CA SER A 333 -11.66 -29.23 -20.03
C SER A 333 -11.69 -30.74 -20.28
N MET A 334 -10.56 -31.44 -20.13
CA MET A 334 -10.46 -32.88 -20.38
C MET A 334 -10.62 -33.72 -19.10
N PHE A 335 -10.34 -33.16 -17.92
CA PHE A 335 -10.19 -33.93 -16.68
C PHE A 335 -11.01 -33.39 -15.51
N SER A 336 -11.95 -32.48 -15.73
CA SER A 336 -12.82 -31.91 -14.69
C SER A 336 -14.24 -31.79 -15.19
N PHE A 337 -15.20 -31.71 -14.26
CA PHE A 337 -16.63 -31.58 -14.57
C PHE A 337 -16.93 -30.43 -15.55
N GLY A 338 -17.93 -30.63 -16.39
CA GLY A 338 -18.32 -29.69 -17.44
C GLY A 338 -19.72 -29.12 -17.22
N ALA A 339 -20.19 -28.42 -18.25
CA ALA A 339 -21.58 -28.01 -18.36
C ALA A 339 -22.25 -28.69 -19.55
N GLN A 340 -23.49 -29.10 -19.34
CA GLN A 340 -24.36 -29.52 -20.43
C GLN A 340 -24.89 -28.28 -21.16
N ILE A 341 -25.01 -28.37 -22.48
CA ILE A 341 -25.59 -27.29 -23.29
C ILE A 341 -27.09 -27.54 -23.37
N ASN A 342 -27.87 -26.69 -22.72
CA ASN A 342 -29.31 -26.75 -22.81
C ASN A 342 -29.73 -26.60 -24.30
N TYR A 343 -30.70 -27.41 -24.73
CA TYR A 343 -31.33 -27.37 -26.06
C TYR A 343 -30.55 -27.98 -27.24
N PHE A 344 -29.35 -28.53 -27.03
CA PHE A 344 -28.63 -29.31 -28.06
C PHE A 344 -28.44 -30.75 -27.59
N GLU A 345 -28.81 -31.74 -28.41
CA GLU A 345 -28.58 -33.18 -28.13
C GLU A 345 -27.10 -33.59 -28.28
N TYR A 346 -26.18 -32.64 -28.45
CA TYR A 346 -24.76 -32.91 -28.60
C TYR A 346 -24.07 -32.90 -27.23
N ASP A 347 -23.67 -34.07 -26.77
CA ASP A 347 -22.94 -34.24 -25.52
C ASP A 347 -21.43 -33.96 -25.72
N LEU A 348 -21.05 -32.70 -25.53
CA LEU A 348 -19.65 -32.28 -25.59
C LEU A 348 -18.80 -32.92 -24.47
N ILE A 349 -19.41 -33.24 -23.32
CA ILE A 349 -18.73 -33.87 -22.18
C ILE A 349 -18.31 -35.29 -22.57
N PHE A 350 -19.21 -36.04 -23.21
CA PHE A 350 -18.91 -37.39 -23.70
C PHE A 350 -17.70 -37.43 -24.66
N GLU A 351 -17.61 -36.50 -25.61
CA GLU A 351 -16.47 -36.45 -26.53
C GLU A 351 -15.16 -36.06 -25.82
N LEU A 352 -15.21 -35.16 -24.84
CA LEU A 352 -14.06 -34.79 -24.02
C LEU A 352 -13.59 -35.95 -23.13
N ASP A 353 -14.52 -36.71 -22.55
CA ASP A 353 -14.23 -37.91 -21.77
C ASP A 353 -13.62 -39.02 -22.62
N LYS A 354 -14.10 -39.18 -23.85
CA LYS A 354 -13.49 -40.10 -24.81
C LYS A 354 -12.04 -39.68 -25.12
N MET A 355 -11.78 -38.40 -25.35
CA MET A 355 -10.41 -37.88 -25.55
C MET A 355 -9.53 -38.10 -24.32
N SER A 356 -10.06 -37.88 -23.11
CA SER A 356 -9.32 -38.04 -21.86
C SER A 356 -8.95 -39.50 -21.58
N SER A 357 -9.81 -40.45 -21.97
CA SER A 357 -9.58 -41.89 -21.83
C SER A 357 -8.39 -42.41 -22.65
N TYR A 358 -8.04 -41.75 -23.77
CA TYR A 358 -6.87 -42.09 -24.57
C TYR A 358 -5.55 -41.57 -23.99
N MET A 359 -5.58 -40.69 -22.97
CA MET A 359 -4.37 -40.16 -22.35
C MET A 359 -3.82 -41.10 -21.27
N ASN A 360 -2.58 -41.54 -21.46
CA ASN A 360 -1.87 -42.29 -20.42
C ASN A 360 -1.46 -41.39 -19.23
N ILE A 361 -1.10 -42.01 -18.11
CA ILE A 361 -0.71 -41.31 -16.89
C ILE A 361 0.48 -40.36 -17.10
N HIS A 362 1.44 -40.75 -17.94
CA HIS A 362 2.60 -39.91 -18.27
C HIS A 362 2.19 -38.63 -19.01
N SER A 363 1.24 -38.70 -19.94
CA SER A 363 0.71 -37.53 -20.64
C SER A 363 0.05 -36.57 -19.65
N ARG A 364 -0.77 -37.11 -18.74
CA ARG A 364 -1.39 -36.31 -17.67
C ARG A 364 -0.34 -35.65 -16.77
N SER A 365 0.69 -36.40 -16.36
CA SER A 365 1.81 -35.86 -15.57
C SER A 365 2.60 -34.79 -16.32
N LEU A 366 2.79 -34.92 -17.64
CA LEU A 366 3.46 -33.92 -18.46
C LEU A 366 2.65 -32.61 -18.53
N TRP A 367 1.33 -32.68 -18.70
CA TRP A 367 0.45 -31.50 -18.66
C TRP A 367 0.56 -30.75 -17.33
N VAL A 368 0.44 -31.46 -16.21
CA VAL A 368 0.59 -30.86 -14.88
C VAL A 368 2.00 -30.29 -14.71
N THR A 369 3.05 -30.97 -15.19
CA THR A 369 4.43 -30.47 -15.15
C THR A 369 4.57 -29.17 -15.93
N LEU A 370 3.94 -29.05 -17.11
CA LEU A 370 3.95 -27.81 -17.90
C LEU A 370 3.20 -26.68 -17.18
N ILE A 371 2.02 -26.95 -16.62
CA ILE A 371 1.27 -25.97 -15.80
C ILE A 371 2.12 -25.49 -14.63
N THR A 372 2.76 -26.42 -13.90
CA THR A 372 3.63 -26.10 -12.77
C THR A 372 4.86 -25.31 -13.20
N THR A 373 5.43 -25.60 -14.37
CA THR A 373 6.59 -24.89 -14.93
C THR A 373 6.24 -23.44 -15.27
N PHE A 374 5.20 -23.22 -16.08
CA PHE A 374 4.78 -21.87 -16.47
C PHE A 374 4.24 -21.07 -15.30
N GLY A 375 3.53 -21.73 -14.38
CA GLY A 375 3.12 -21.12 -13.13
C GLY A 375 4.31 -20.74 -12.25
N GLY A 376 5.30 -21.63 -12.10
CA GLY A 376 6.54 -21.36 -11.36
C GLY A 376 7.32 -20.17 -11.93
N LEU A 377 7.38 -20.04 -13.26
CA LEU A 377 7.97 -18.88 -13.94
C LEU A 377 7.20 -17.59 -13.61
N LEU A 378 5.86 -17.60 -13.65
CA LEU A 378 5.05 -16.45 -13.26
C LEU A 378 5.24 -16.08 -11.78
N SER A 379 5.25 -17.07 -10.89
CA SER A 379 5.50 -16.89 -9.45
C SER A 379 6.88 -16.28 -9.20
N TRP A 380 7.93 -16.80 -9.85
CA TRP A 380 9.27 -16.23 -9.77
C TRP A 380 9.33 -14.78 -10.25
N ARG A 381 8.65 -14.47 -11.36
CA ARG A 381 8.60 -13.08 -11.86
C ARG A 381 7.81 -12.16 -10.95
N LEU A 382 6.70 -12.63 -10.39
CA LEU A 382 5.93 -11.88 -9.39
C LEU A 382 6.83 -11.54 -8.18
N LEU A 383 7.54 -12.52 -7.63
CA LEU A 383 8.51 -12.30 -6.55
C LEU A 383 9.63 -11.31 -6.96
N ARG A 384 10.23 -11.51 -8.13
CA ARG A 384 11.37 -10.72 -8.59
C ARG A 384 10.99 -9.27 -8.85
N GLU A 385 9.90 -9.03 -9.57
CA GLU A 385 9.53 -7.69 -10.02
C GLU A 385 8.74 -6.91 -8.94
N GLU A 386 7.80 -7.55 -8.24
CA GLU A 386 6.93 -6.86 -7.26
C GLU A 386 7.51 -6.75 -5.86
N ILE A 387 8.42 -7.65 -5.49
CA ILE A 387 9.03 -7.67 -4.14
C ILE A 387 10.49 -7.28 -4.21
N LEU A 388 11.34 -8.03 -4.93
CA LEU A 388 12.80 -7.84 -4.88
C LEU A 388 13.27 -6.57 -5.60
N LYS A 389 12.67 -6.23 -6.75
CA LYS A 389 12.98 -5.02 -7.52
C LYS A 389 12.12 -3.82 -7.16
N ASN A 390 11.15 -3.99 -6.26
CA ASN A 390 10.30 -2.88 -5.86
C ASN A 390 11.16 -1.78 -5.25
N LYS A 391 11.07 -0.56 -5.80
CA LYS A 391 11.90 0.57 -5.35
C LYS A 391 11.73 0.77 -3.84
N ILE A 392 10.52 0.57 -3.33
CA ILE A 392 10.13 0.60 -1.92
C ILE A 392 10.92 -0.41 -1.07
N TYR A 393 11.14 -1.63 -1.56
CA TYR A 393 11.99 -2.62 -0.90
C TYR A 393 13.45 -2.12 -0.77
N LEU A 394 13.96 -1.42 -1.79
CA LEU A 394 15.27 -0.79 -1.76
C LEU A 394 15.31 0.37 -0.74
N ILE A 395 14.24 1.16 -0.62
CA ILE A 395 14.09 2.19 0.44
C ILE A 395 14.04 1.54 1.82
N GLY A 396 13.41 0.37 1.95
CA GLY A 396 13.38 -0.38 3.20
C GLY A 396 14.76 -0.65 3.78
N THR A 397 15.78 -0.83 2.93
CA THR A 397 17.14 -1.15 3.39
C THR A 397 17.83 0.01 4.11
N ASN A 398 17.60 1.26 3.70
CA ASN A 398 18.22 2.46 4.30
C ASN A 398 17.18 3.56 4.56
N PRO A 399 17.13 4.17 5.76
CA PRO A 399 16.25 5.30 6.04
C PRO A 399 16.42 6.43 5.02
N ILE A 400 15.32 7.13 4.74
CA ILE A 400 15.37 8.37 3.96
C ILE A 400 15.94 9.46 4.84
N ALA A 401 16.87 10.24 4.29
CA ALA A 401 17.59 11.23 5.06
C ALA A 401 17.41 12.64 4.49
N ILE A 402 16.87 13.55 5.31
CA ILE A 402 16.67 14.96 4.96
C ILE A 402 17.59 15.80 5.86
N GLY A 403 18.48 16.56 5.24
CA GLY A 403 19.37 17.49 5.93
C GLY A 403 18.91 18.93 5.73
N ILE A 404 18.65 19.65 6.81
CA ILE A 404 18.21 21.05 6.81
C ILE A 404 19.30 21.90 7.48
N SER A 405 19.89 22.82 6.72
CA SER A 405 20.87 23.79 7.20
C SER A 405 20.40 25.23 6.99
N GLY A 406 21.05 26.18 7.65
CA GLY A 406 20.68 27.59 7.62
C GLY A 406 21.09 28.32 8.89
N ASP A 407 21.09 29.65 8.84
CA ASP A 407 21.57 30.47 9.96
C ASP A 407 20.61 30.45 11.17
N SER A 408 21.09 30.91 12.33
CA SER A 408 20.30 31.11 13.53
C SER A 408 19.09 32.02 13.25
N GLY A 409 17.90 31.55 13.63
CA GLY A 409 16.65 32.25 13.34
C GLY A 409 16.05 31.95 11.97
N ALA A 410 16.64 31.07 11.15
CA ALA A 410 16.14 30.80 9.80
C ALA A 410 14.85 29.92 9.72
N GLY A 411 14.28 29.50 10.85
CA GLY A 411 13.09 28.63 10.87
C GLY A 411 13.36 27.13 10.64
N LYS A 412 14.61 26.67 10.78
CA LYS A 412 15.01 25.26 10.54
C LYS A 412 14.21 24.26 11.34
N ASP A 413 14.03 24.50 12.64
CA ASP A 413 13.33 23.55 13.50
C ASP A 413 11.82 23.54 13.26
N THR A 414 11.26 24.71 12.93
CA THR A 414 9.86 24.82 12.49
C THR A 414 9.62 24.00 11.22
N PHE A 415 10.53 24.12 10.24
CA PHE A 415 10.43 23.38 8.98
C PHE A 415 10.70 21.88 9.17
N GLY A 416 11.71 21.52 9.96
CA GLY A 416 12.00 20.13 10.30
C GLY A 416 10.85 19.44 11.03
N ALA A 417 10.21 20.15 11.98
CA ALA A 417 9.03 19.67 12.68
C ALA A 417 7.80 19.58 11.78
N SER A 418 7.61 20.51 10.84
CA SER A 418 6.51 20.43 9.87
C SER A 418 6.66 19.23 8.94
N LEU A 419 7.87 18.94 8.45
CA LEU A 419 8.15 17.72 7.69
C LEU A 419 7.92 16.46 8.54
N ALA A 420 8.33 16.47 9.80
CA ALA A 420 8.07 15.34 10.71
C ALA A 420 6.56 15.09 10.92
N GLY A 421 5.73 16.13 10.83
CA GLY A 421 4.26 16.03 10.85
C GLY A 421 3.67 15.34 9.63
N LEU A 422 4.32 15.41 8.47
CA LEU A 422 3.86 14.73 7.24
C LEU A 422 4.11 13.22 7.28
N PHE A 423 5.28 12.81 7.75
CA PHE A 423 5.66 11.39 7.86
C PHE A 423 5.12 10.72 9.13
N GLY A 424 4.62 11.51 10.07
CA GLY A 424 4.21 11.07 11.39
C GLY A 424 5.41 10.91 12.34
N LYS A 425 5.32 11.51 13.54
CA LYS A 425 6.41 11.51 14.54
C LYS A 425 6.91 10.10 14.91
N HIS A 426 6.07 9.08 14.76
CA HIS A 426 6.40 7.68 15.06
C HIS A 426 7.33 7.02 14.01
N SER A 427 7.42 7.61 12.81
CA SER A 427 8.23 7.11 11.69
C SER A 427 9.49 7.93 11.44
N VAL A 428 9.71 8.99 12.24
CA VAL A 428 10.79 9.97 12.06
C VAL A 428 11.77 9.92 13.22
N SER A 429 13.06 9.84 12.92
CA SER A 429 14.15 10.17 13.84
C SER A 429 14.53 11.63 13.54
N TYR A 430 14.14 12.55 14.41
CA TYR A 430 14.54 13.95 14.29
C TYR A 430 15.86 14.18 15.05
N VAL A 431 16.82 14.91 14.52
CA VAL A 431 18.08 15.25 15.22
C VAL A 431 18.33 16.73 15.05
N SER A 432 18.42 17.47 16.16
CA SER A 432 18.82 18.87 16.15
C SER A 432 20.34 18.99 16.31
N GLY A 433 20.96 19.87 15.56
CA GLY A 433 22.37 20.22 15.69
C GLY A 433 22.67 20.99 16.98
N ASP A 434 21.68 21.68 17.53
CA ASP A 434 21.82 22.43 18.78
C ASP A 434 22.04 21.48 19.98
N ASP A 435 21.58 20.23 19.88
CA ASP A 435 21.85 19.15 20.85
C ASP A 435 23.35 18.82 20.97
N TYR A 436 24.18 19.31 20.05
CA TYR A 436 25.60 19.04 19.95
C TYR A 436 26.46 20.27 20.26
N HIS A 437 25.90 21.34 20.82
CA HIS A 437 26.70 22.39 21.42
C HIS A 437 27.61 21.82 22.51
N VAL A 438 28.83 22.37 22.61
CA VAL A 438 29.81 21.93 23.62
C VAL A 438 29.40 22.39 25.02
N TRP A 439 28.82 23.59 25.11
CA TRP A 439 28.44 24.24 26.36
C TRP A 439 26.96 24.60 26.37
N ASP A 440 26.38 24.67 27.58
CA ASP A 440 25.07 25.27 27.79
C ASP A 440 25.14 26.80 27.67
N ARG A 441 24.01 27.50 27.82
CA ARG A 441 23.92 28.96 27.67
C ARG A 441 24.88 29.73 28.60
N TYR A 442 25.22 29.18 29.75
CA TYR A 442 25.99 29.84 30.81
C TYR A 442 27.50 29.60 30.70
N GLY A 443 27.94 28.84 29.70
CA GLY A 443 29.36 28.59 29.46
C GLY A 443 30.15 29.88 29.16
N GLY A 444 31.23 30.12 29.91
CA GLY A 444 32.07 31.33 29.76
C GLY A 444 32.72 31.49 28.37
N MET A 445 32.83 30.41 27.60
CA MET A 445 33.42 30.43 26.25
C MET A 445 32.60 31.21 25.22
N TRP A 446 31.31 31.50 25.48
CA TRP A 446 30.49 32.33 24.58
C TRP A 446 30.95 33.79 24.48
N ASN A 447 31.79 34.24 25.42
CA ASN A 447 32.45 35.54 25.33
C ASN A 447 33.48 35.58 24.19
N ALA A 448 34.15 34.46 23.91
CA ALA A 448 35.17 34.36 22.87
C ALA A 448 34.63 33.78 21.55
N LEU A 449 33.71 32.82 21.62
CA LEU A 449 33.21 32.08 20.45
C LEU A 449 31.72 32.35 20.22
N THR A 450 31.26 32.05 19.00
CA THR A 450 29.83 32.02 18.68
C THR A 450 29.37 30.58 18.46
N HIS A 451 28.05 30.36 18.55
CA HIS A 451 27.41 29.06 18.27
C HIS A 451 27.66 28.59 16.82
N LEU A 452 28.02 29.51 15.92
CA LEU A 452 28.29 29.24 14.51
C LEU A 452 29.70 28.70 14.29
N ASN A 453 30.62 28.91 15.25
CA ASN A 453 31.98 28.40 15.16
C ASN A 453 31.96 26.86 15.29
N PRO A 454 32.55 26.12 14.33
CA PRO A 454 32.62 24.67 14.38
C PRO A 454 33.21 24.10 15.66
N SER A 455 34.19 24.79 16.27
CA SER A 455 34.84 24.35 17.51
C SER A 455 33.93 24.43 18.75
N ALA A 456 32.82 25.18 18.66
CA ALA A 456 31.81 25.25 19.72
C ALA A 456 30.76 24.11 19.63
N ASN A 457 30.95 23.16 18.70
CA ASN A 457 30.01 22.10 18.40
C ASN A 457 30.71 20.74 18.27
N TYR A 458 30.10 19.69 18.80
CA TYR A 458 30.56 18.30 18.61
C TYR A 458 30.21 17.76 17.21
N ILE A 459 30.72 18.39 16.16
CA ILE A 459 30.39 18.06 14.75
C ILE A 459 30.69 16.60 14.42
N HIS A 460 31.82 16.07 14.88
CA HIS A 460 32.17 14.67 14.64
C HIS A 460 31.16 13.71 15.28
N LYS A 461 30.70 14.01 16.51
CA LYS A 461 29.66 13.24 17.20
C LYS A 461 28.33 13.32 16.46
N PHE A 462 27.93 14.51 16.01
CA PHE A 462 26.73 14.71 15.19
C PHE A 462 26.76 13.86 13.91
N CYS A 463 27.87 13.87 13.18
CA CYS A 463 28.04 13.04 11.99
C CYS A 463 27.92 11.55 12.30
N ARG A 464 28.65 11.07 13.33
CA ARG A 464 28.63 9.67 13.75
C ARG A 464 27.23 9.21 14.14
N ASP A 465 26.52 10.03 14.92
CA ASP A 465 25.20 9.68 15.46
C ASP A 465 24.15 9.66 14.32
N ILE A 466 24.24 10.54 13.33
CA ILE A 466 23.43 10.47 12.09
C ILE A 466 23.72 9.20 11.30
N LEU A 467 24.99 8.87 11.07
CA LEU A 467 25.36 7.64 10.35
C LEU A 467 24.84 6.39 11.06
N ALA A 468 24.93 6.34 12.39
CA ALA A 468 24.37 5.25 13.19
C ALA A 468 22.84 5.13 13.01
N LEU A 469 22.11 6.25 13.00
CA LEU A 469 20.67 6.25 12.76
C LEU A 469 20.31 5.81 11.34
N LEU A 470 21.12 6.15 10.33
CA LEU A 470 20.98 5.64 8.96
C LEU A 470 21.21 4.13 8.87
N GLU A 471 22.03 3.57 9.75
CA GLU A 471 22.20 2.12 9.90
C GLU A 471 21.12 1.48 10.80
N ARG A 472 20.06 2.22 11.15
CA ARG A 472 18.99 1.83 12.09
C ARG A 472 19.49 1.46 13.50
N LYS A 473 20.70 1.86 13.86
CA LYS A 473 21.23 1.72 15.23
C LYS A 473 20.61 2.81 16.12
N SER A 474 20.46 2.51 17.40
CA SER A 474 19.98 3.49 18.37
C SER A 474 21.15 4.29 18.93
N ILE A 475 20.90 5.56 19.26
CA ILE A 475 21.88 6.47 19.85
C ILE A 475 21.37 7.03 21.18
N TYR A 476 22.26 7.53 22.02
CA TYR A 476 21.91 8.31 23.20
C TYR A 476 22.22 9.79 22.94
N CYS A 477 21.18 10.62 22.89
CA CYS A 477 21.30 12.05 22.64
C CYS A 477 20.68 12.86 23.78
N ARG A 478 21.33 13.96 24.15
CA ARG A 478 20.76 15.00 24.99
C ARG A 478 19.90 15.91 24.12
N THR A 479 19.01 16.69 24.73
CA THR A 479 18.26 17.74 24.02
C THR A 479 18.68 19.09 24.58
N TYR A 480 19.02 20.05 23.72
CA TYR A 480 19.27 21.42 24.17
C TYR A 480 17.93 22.14 24.36
N GLU A 481 17.61 22.49 25.61
CA GLU A 481 16.35 23.14 25.92
C GLU A 481 16.48 24.66 25.82
N HIS A 482 15.79 25.23 24.84
CA HIS A 482 15.90 26.65 24.52
C HIS A 482 15.30 27.60 25.56
N THR A 483 14.40 27.14 26.42
CA THR A 483 13.80 27.95 27.49
C THR A 483 14.80 28.13 28.64
N THR A 484 15.29 27.02 29.19
CA THR A 484 16.26 26.99 30.29
C THR A 484 17.69 27.28 29.84
N GLY A 485 18.02 27.01 28.57
CA GLY A 485 19.37 27.10 28.04
C GLY A 485 20.29 25.95 28.47
N LEU A 486 19.73 24.87 29.04
CA LEU A 486 20.44 23.72 29.58
C LEU A 486 20.26 22.47 28.70
N PHE A 487 21.12 21.48 28.91
CA PHE A 487 20.95 20.16 28.28
C PHE A 487 20.10 19.24 29.14
N SER A 488 19.20 18.50 28.51
CA SER A 488 18.49 17.40 29.15
C SER A 488 19.41 16.21 29.44
N GLU A 489 18.94 15.31 30.31
CA GLU A 489 19.50 13.97 30.41
C GLU A 489 19.50 13.25 29.04
N PRO A 490 20.53 12.43 28.73
CA PRO A 490 20.57 11.66 27.50
C PRO A 490 19.41 10.68 27.40
N LYS A 491 18.69 10.71 26.28
CA LYS A 491 17.59 9.78 25.97
C LYS A 491 17.94 8.90 24.77
N LEU A 492 17.42 7.68 24.79
CA LEU A 492 17.56 6.75 23.69
C LEU A 492 16.74 7.23 22.49
N ARG A 493 17.39 7.44 21.35
CA ARG A 493 16.75 7.74 20.06
C ARG A 493 16.96 6.55 19.13
N LYS A 494 15.86 5.91 18.73
CA LYS A 494 15.88 4.77 17.80
C LYS A 494 16.01 5.24 16.37
N GLY A 495 16.67 4.44 15.53
CA GLY A 495 16.63 4.60 14.08
C GLY A 495 15.24 4.30 13.51
N ASN A 496 14.74 5.17 12.65
CA ASN A 496 13.42 5.06 12.02
C ASN A 496 13.52 5.01 10.49
N ASN A 497 12.38 5.01 9.80
CA ASN A 497 12.33 4.93 8.33
C ASN A 497 12.69 6.27 7.68
N VAL A 498 12.49 7.38 8.40
CA VAL A 498 12.86 8.73 7.98
C VAL A 498 13.77 9.34 9.04
N LEU A 499 14.86 9.95 8.60
CA LEU A 499 15.79 10.73 9.41
C LEU A 499 15.71 12.19 8.95
N ILE A 500 15.46 13.10 9.87
CA ILE A 500 15.50 14.54 9.62
C ILE A 500 16.58 15.11 10.54
N ALA A 501 17.60 15.70 9.95
CA ALA A 501 18.63 16.44 10.68
C ALA A 501 18.45 17.93 10.40
N SER A 502 18.31 18.75 11.44
CA SER A 502 18.27 20.21 11.34
C SER A 502 19.42 20.81 12.13
N GLY A 503 19.98 21.94 11.72
CA GLY A 503 21.06 22.57 12.49
C GLY A 503 21.88 23.57 11.71
N LEU A 504 22.81 24.23 12.41
CA LEU A 504 23.73 25.21 11.82
C LEU A 504 24.76 24.54 10.88
N HIS A 505 25.18 23.31 11.19
CA HIS A 505 26.27 22.61 10.51
C HIS A 505 25.83 21.31 9.82
N THR A 506 24.52 21.15 9.57
CA THR A 506 23.98 19.90 8.98
C THR A 506 24.65 19.52 7.67
N LEU A 507 24.97 20.49 6.83
CA LEU A 507 25.61 20.30 5.53
C LEU A 507 27.09 20.73 5.54
N PHE A 508 27.69 20.89 6.73
CA PHE A 508 29.07 21.36 6.89
C PHE A 508 30.12 20.32 6.48
N SER A 509 29.90 19.06 6.82
CA SER A 509 30.76 17.96 6.35
C SER A 509 30.27 17.43 5.01
N LYS A 510 31.18 17.34 4.03
CA LYS A 510 30.86 16.75 2.72
C LYS A 510 30.47 15.27 2.85
N SER A 511 31.20 14.52 3.67
CA SER A 511 30.94 13.08 3.86
C SER A 511 29.57 12.80 4.46
N LEU A 512 29.06 13.70 5.30
CA LEU A 512 27.71 13.63 5.83
C LEU A 512 26.68 14.12 4.82
N SER A 513 26.95 15.26 4.16
CA SER A 513 26.00 15.83 3.20
C SER A 513 25.65 14.86 2.08
N ASP A 514 26.63 14.09 1.60
CA ASP A 514 26.45 13.11 0.52
C ASP A 514 25.62 11.89 0.95
N LYS A 515 25.27 11.77 2.23
CA LYS A 515 24.35 10.73 2.76
C LYS A 515 22.90 11.19 2.85
N PHE A 516 22.61 12.48 2.69
CA PHE A 516 21.23 12.98 2.65
C PHE A 516 20.64 12.78 1.25
N ASP A 517 19.42 12.26 1.19
CA ASP A 517 18.63 12.15 -0.04
C ASP A 517 18.07 13.53 -0.47
N VAL A 518 17.83 14.43 0.51
CA VAL A 518 17.43 15.82 0.24
C VAL A 518 18.20 16.77 1.15
N ARG A 519 18.86 17.76 0.54
CA ARG A 519 19.63 18.78 1.24
C ARG A 519 18.96 20.14 1.07
N VAL A 520 18.41 20.67 2.15
CA VAL A 520 17.71 21.95 2.19
C VAL A 520 18.57 23.00 2.87
N PHE A 521 18.62 24.19 2.30
CA PHE A 521 19.18 25.38 2.94
C PHE A 521 18.10 26.46 3.09
N LEU A 522 17.91 26.96 4.32
CA LEU A 522 16.99 28.06 4.62
C LEU A 522 17.75 29.38 4.71
N GLU A 523 17.33 30.34 3.88
CA GLU A 523 17.93 31.67 3.76
C GLU A 523 16.83 32.75 3.72
N PRO A 524 16.08 32.96 4.81
CA PRO A 524 15.21 34.13 4.88
C PRO A 524 16.04 35.41 4.74
N SER A 525 15.42 36.46 4.20
CA SER A 525 16.05 37.79 4.15
C SER A 525 16.55 38.22 5.53
N ASP A 526 17.67 38.94 5.59
CA ASP A 526 18.25 39.37 6.87
C ASP A 526 17.27 40.19 7.71
N GLN A 527 16.48 41.06 7.09
CA GLN A 527 15.40 41.81 7.76
C GLN A 527 14.42 40.87 8.47
N LEU A 528 13.91 39.86 7.75
CA LEU A 528 12.95 38.90 8.28
C LEU A 528 13.58 38.04 9.39
N ARG A 529 14.82 37.60 9.20
CA ARG A 529 15.57 36.82 10.19
C ARG A 529 15.83 37.60 11.47
N TYR A 530 16.20 38.88 11.35
CA TYR A 530 16.39 39.78 12.48
C TYR A 530 15.07 40.03 13.21
N PHE A 531 13.98 40.27 12.47
CA PHE A 531 12.64 40.42 13.02
C PHE A 531 12.20 39.17 13.81
N TRP A 532 12.33 37.97 13.25
CA TRP A 532 11.99 36.72 13.96
C TRP A 532 12.86 36.49 15.18
N LYS A 533 14.16 36.79 15.08
CA LYS A 533 15.07 36.65 16.21
C LYS A 533 14.72 37.64 17.31
N TYR A 534 14.38 38.87 16.95
CA TYR A 534 13.95 39.92 17.86
C TYR A 534 12.68 39.47 18.62
N GLN A 535 11.60 39.14 17.90
CA GLN A 535 10.36 38.69 18.55
C GLN A 535 10.59 37.45 19.44
N ARG A 536 11.38 36.48 18.99
CA ARG A 536 11.65 35.27 19.77
C ARG A 536 12.48 35.52 21.02
N ASP A 537 13.57 36.29 20.91
CA ASP A 537 14.53 36.44 22.01
C ASP A 537 14.11 37.57 22.99
N VAL A 538 13.39 38.60 22.53
CA VAL A 538 12.83 39.68 23.37
C VAL A 538 11.51 39.24 24.00
N ASN A 539 10.50 38.89 23.20
CA ASN A 539 9.14 38.65 23.73
C ASN A 539 9.02 37.29 24.44
N ALA A 540 9.71 36.23 23.98
CA ALA A 540 9.58 34.90 24.56
C ALA A 540 10.70 34.52 25.55
N ARG A 541 11.81 35.27 25.60
CA ARG A 541 12.98 34.95 26.46
C ARG A 541 13.49 36.13 27.30
N GLY A 542 12.87 37.30 27.21
CA GLY A 542 13.19 38.47 28.07
C GLY A 542 14.58 39.08 27.83
N SER A 543 15.16 38.93 26.63
CA SER A 543 16.48 39.48 26.32
C SER A 543 16.42 40.98 25.99
N ASN A 544 17.43 41.77 26.38
CA ASN A 544 17.55 43.19 26.00
C ASN A 544 17.83 43.34 24.49
N ILE A 545 17.16 44.29 23.84
CA ILE A 545 17.25 44.68 22.42
C ILE A 545 18.70 44.94 21.98
N GLU A 546 19.46 45.64 22.81
CA GLU A 546 20.85 46.00 22.53
C GLU A 546 21.76 44.76 22.47
N SER A 547 21.50 43.79 23.35
CA SER A 547 22.22 42.51 23.41
C SER A 547 21.95 41.65 22.18
N VAL A 548 20.70 41.62 21.69
CA VAL A 548 20.33 40.91 20.45
C VAL A 548 21.06 41.50 19.25
N SER A 549 21.10 42.83 19.15
CA SER A 549 21.76 43.55 18.05
C SER A 549 23.28 43.33 18.04
N ALA A 550 23.93 43.41 19.21
CA ALA A 550 25.36 43.13 19.35
C ALA A 550 25.71 41.67 19.01
N SER A 551 24.86 40.72 19.44
CA SER A 551 25.01 39.30 19.13
C SER A 551 24.89 39.00 17.63
N LEU A 552 24.01 39.71 16.91
CA LEU A 552 23.87 39.59 15.46
C LEU A 552 25.13 40.05 14.72
N LYS A 553 25.66 41.23 15.06
CA LYS A 553 26.92 41.74 14.47
C LYS A 553 28.09 40.80 14.72
N LYS A 554 28.25 40.29 15.96
CA LYS A 554 29.32 39.34 16.32
C LYS A 554 29.27 38.05 15.50
N ARG A 555 28.07 37.61 15.10
CA ARG A 555 27.84 36.35 14.38
C ARG A 555 28.01 36.46 12.86
N GLN A 556 28.00 37.67 12.29
CA GLN A 556 27.96 37.86 10.83
C GLN A 556 29.19 37.29 10.13
N SER A 557 30.40 37.51 10.67
CA SER A 557 31.64 36.97 10.11
C SER A 557 31.68 35.44 10.16
N ASP A 558 31.28 34.85 11.30
CA ASP A 558 31.19 33.39 11.45
C ASP A 558 30.10 32.78 10.54
N ALA A 559 28.98 33.47 10.32
CA ALA A 559 27.94 33.04 9.40
C ALA A 559 28.47 32.95 7.96
N GLN A 560 29.17 33.99 7.49
CA GLN A 560 29.81 34.02 6.17
C GLN A 560 30.87 32.93 6.01
N ARG A 561 31.62 32.65 7.08
CA ARG A 561 32.72 31.67 7.05
C ARG A 561 32.26 30.22 7.16
N TYR A 562 31.27 29.93 7.99
CA TYR A 562 30.93 28.54 8.36
C TYR A 562 29.53 28.10 7.94
N ILE A 563 28.58 29.03 7.73
CA ILE A 563 27.17 28.70 7.45
C ILE A 563 26.85 28.87 5.96
N HIS A 564 27.02 30.07 5.39
CA HIS A 564 26.69 30.35 3.98
C HIS A 564 27.39 29.42 2.96
N PRO A 565 28.65 28.96 3.16
CA PRO A 565 29.27 28.04 2.22
C PRO A 565 28.51 26.71 2.05
N GLN A 566 27.71 26.31 3.05
CA GLN A 566 26.89 25.10 2.98
C GLN A 566 25.79 25.19 1.92
N LYS A 567 25.34 26.41 1.53
CA LYS A 567 24.37 26.65 0.44
C LYS A 567 24.79 25.99 -0.87
N LYS A 568 26.11 25.91 -1.14
CA LYS A 568 26.64 25.26 -2.35
C LYS A 568 26.28 23.77 -2.42
N ARG A 569 26.15 23.09 -1.27
CA ARG A 569 25.82 21.66 -1.17
C ARG A 569 24.33 21.35 -1.10
N ALA A 570 23.47 22.36 -0.98
CA ALA A 570 22.03 22.16 -0.93
C ALA A 570 21.46 21.89 -2.32
N ASP A 571 20.45 21.01 -2.37
CA ASP A 571 19.64 20.72 -3.56
C ASP A 571 18.52 21.75 -3.72
N ILE A 572 17.97 22.19 -2.58
CA ILE A 572 16.87 23.16 -2.50
C ILE A 572 17.29 24.29 -1.58
N ILE A 573 17.09 25.52 -2.05
CA ILE A 573 17.30 26.72 -1.26
C ILE A 573 15.96 27.43 -1.15
N PHE A 574 15.45 27.58 0.08
CA PHE A 574 14.24 28.35 0.36
C PHE A 574 14.61 29.71 0.91
N GLN A 575 14.17 30.75 0.21
CA GLN A 575 14.36 32.14 0.59
C GLN A 575 12.99 32.80 0.81
N LEU A 576 12.73 33.17 2.05
CA LEU A 576 11.51 33.86 2.47
C LEU A 576 11.77 35.37 2.48
N ILE A 577 10.95 36.10 1.74
CA ILE A 577 11.10 37.54 1.53
C ILE A 577 9.77 38.21 1.86
N PRO A 578 9.74 39.31 2.62
CA PRO A 578 8.51 40.08 2.80
C PRO A 578 8.10 40.75 1.47
N LEU A 579 6.79 40.77 1.19
CA LEU A 579 6.24 41.45 0.01
C LEU A 579 6.46 42.96 0.09
N ASN A 580 6.19 43.55 1.26
CA ASN A 580 6.55 44.94 1.59
C ASN A 580 7.72 44.95 2.57
N GLN A 581 8.89 45.37 2.10
CA GLN A 581 10.09 45.50 2.94
C GLN A 581 9.93 46.58 4.02
N ASP A 582 9.16 47.63 3.72
CA ASP A 582 8.88 48.72 4.66
C ASP A 582 8.02 48.27 5.86
N ASN A 583 7.28 47.16 5.71
CA ASN A 583 6.44 46.59 6.76
C ASN A 583 7.21 45.63 7.69
N VAL A 584 8.51 45.42 7.51
CA VAL A 584 9.32 44.60 8.41
C VAL A 584 10.42 45.47 9.01
N SER A 585 10.07 46.22 10.06
CA SER A 585 11.06 46.91 10.87
C SER A 585 11.49 45.99 12.01
N PRO A 586 12.77 45.57 12.09
CA PRO A 586 13.25 44.71 13.16
C PRO A 586 13.17 45.33 14.57
N PHE A 587 12.78 46.61 14.68
CA PHE A 587 12.73 47.38 15.92
C PHE A 587 11.33 47.90 16.27
N ASN A 588 10.25 47.48 15.57
CA ASN A 588 8.89 47.84 15.96
C ASN A 588 8.22 46.71 16.77
N PRO A 589 8.10 46.82 18.10
CA PRO A 589 7.58 45.76 18.96
C PRO A 589 6.06 45.53 18.83
N GLU A 590 5.31 46.47 18.25
CA GLU A 590 3.84 46.38 18.10
C GLU A 590 3.41 45.67 16.80
N GLN A 591 4.35 45.36 15.91
CA GLN A 591 4.05 44.76 14.61
C GLN A 591 3.73 43.26 14.74
N ASN A 592 2.51 42.86 14.42
CA ASN A 592 2.08 41.47 14.51
C ASN A 592 2.57 40.67 13.29
N PHE A 593 2.98 39.41 13.52
CA PHE A 593 3.54 38.56 12.47
C PHE A 593 2.52 38.24 11.38
N ASP A 594 1.25 38.11 11.73
CA ASP A 594 0.17 37.73 10.82
C ASP A 594 -0.06 38.78 9.72
N ASP A 595 0.41 40.01 9.90
CA ASP A 595 0.29 41.09 8.91
C ASP A 595 1.41 41.06 7.85
N VAL A 596 2.47 40.28 8.06
CA VAL A 596 3.62 40.21 7.15
C VAL A 596 3.37 39.17 6.06
N ARG A 597 2.87 39.62 4.91
CA ARG A 597 2.77 38.77 3.72
C ARG A 597 4.15 38.43 3.17
N LEU A 598 4.38 37.15 2.91
CA LEU A 598 5.65 36.62 2.43
C LEU A 598 5.54 36.15 0.98
N LYS A 599 6.65 36.27 0.26
CA LYS A 599 6.91 35.54 -0.98
C LYS A 599 7.99 34.49 -0.77
N LEU A 600 7.88 33.37 -1.47
CA LEU A 600 8.84 32.28 -1.40
C LEU A 600 9.62 32.21 -2.71
N GLN A 601 10.92 32.50 -2.63
CA GLN A 601 11.85 32.22 -3.70
C GLN A 601 12.51 30.86 -3.46
N VAL A 602 12.44 29.97 -4.45
CA VAL A 602 12.98 28.61 -4.36
C VAL A 602 13.98 28.40 -5.46
N THR A 603 15.21 28.07 -5.11
CA THR A 603 16.21 27.61 -6.09
C THR A 603 16.33 26.09 -6.00
N ILE A 604 16.07 25.41 -7.12
CA ILE A 604 16.17 23.95 -7.27
C ILE A 604 17.38 23.65 -8.17
N LYS A 605 18.30 22.82 -7.70
CA LYS A 605 19.51 22.45 -8.46
C LYS A 605 19.38 21.09 -9.14
N GLY A 606 19.84 21.00 -10.39
CA GLY A 606 20.13 19.75 -11.11
C GLY A 606 18.91 18.86 -11.44
N ARG A 607 17.67 19.38 -11.40
CA ARG A 607 16.47 18.58 -11.65
C ARG A 607 15.35 19.35 -12.37
N VAL A 608 14.73 18.70 -13.36
CA VAL A 608 13.66 19.25 -14.22
C VAL A 608 12.30 18.65 -13.82
N TYR A 609 11.76 19.03 -12.65
CA TYR A 609 10.38 18.69 -12.26
C TYR A 609 9.51 19.92 -11.99
N TYR A 610 10.07 21.12 -12.13
CA TYR A 610 9.39 22.39 -11.85
C TYR A 610 8.16 22.59 -12.74
N GLU A 611 8.10 22.03 -13.95
CA GLU A 611 6.93 22.14 -14.82
C GLU A 611 5.71 21.48 -14.19
N ARG A 612 5.90 20.26 -13.68
CA ARG A 612 4.86 19.47 -13.02
C ARG A 612 4.37 20.18 -11.75
N LEU A 613 5.32 20.68 -10.95
CA LEU A 613 5.02 21.50 -9.78
C LEU A 613 4.21 22.75 -10.16
N SER A 614 4.65 23.49 -11.18
CA SER A 614 4.01 24.74 -11.59
C SER A 614 2.58 24.54 -12.07
N LYS A 615 2.32 23.50 -12.89
CA LYS A 615 0.97 23.17 -13.36
C LYS A 615 0.01 22.88 -12.21
N VAL A 616 0.49 22.13 -11.21
CA VAL A 616 -0.31 21.76 -10.04
C VAL A 616 -0.57 22.96 -9.14
N LEU A 617 0.46 23.73 -8.81
CA LEU A 617 0.29 24.86 -7.91
C LEU A 617 -0.55 25.99 -8.55
N ILE A 618 -0.36 26.30 -9.84
CA ILE A 618 -1.18 27.30 -10.54
C ILE A 618 -2.64 26.80 -10.67
N GLY A 619 -2.82 25.54 -11.09
CA GLY A 619 -4.16 25.01 -11.39
C GLY A 619 -5.01 24.67 -10.16
N LEU A 620 -4.39 24.22 -9.06
CA LEU A 620 -5.11 23.80 -7.84
C LEU A 620 -5.00 24.80 -6.70
N CYS A 621 -3.87 25.49 -6.55
CA CYS A 621 -3.64 26.42 -5.43
C CYS A 621 -3.82 27.89 -5.82
N GLY A 622 -4.06 28.21 -7.10
CA GLY A 622 -4.31 29.59 -7.56
C GLY A 622 -3.14 30.55 -7.36
N ILE A 623 -1.91 30.05 -7.23
CA ILE A 623 -0.73 30.89 -6.96
C ILE A 623 -0.16 31.54 -8.22
N SER A 624 0.48 32.70 -8.03
CA SER A 624 1.36 33.31 -9.03
C SER A 624 2.75 32.68 -8.92
N LEU A 625 3.33 32.31 -10.07
CA LEU A 625 4.63 31.66 -10.13
C LEU A 625 5.44 32.20 -11.31
N GLU A 626 6.51 32.92 -10.98
CA GLU A 626 7.49 33.42 -11.94
C GLU A 626 8.71 32.50 -12.01
N LYS A 627 9.27 32.34 -13.20
CA LYS A 627 10.38 31.41 -13.48
C LYS A 627 11.58 32.18 -13.97
N HIS A 628 12.73 31.96 -13.35
CA HIS A 628 14.01 32.50 -13.77
C HIS A 628 15.02 31.36 -13.92
N PHE A 629 15.64 31.29 -15.09
CA PHE A 629 16.77 30.40 -15.34
C PHE A 629 18.06 31.15 -15.03
N THR A 630 18.95 30.53 -14.27
CA THR A 630 20.31 31.06 -14.10
C THR A 630 21.16 30.72 -15.33
N ASN A 631 22.15 31.56 -15.65
CA ASN A 631 23.05 31.37 -16.80
C ASN A 631 23.79 30.02 -16.79
N ASP A 632 23.97 29.41 -15.62
CA ASP A 632 24.32 28.00 -15.49
C ASP A 632 23.03 27.18 -15.66
N ASN A 633 22.85 26.55 -16.83
CA ASN A 633 21.65 25.79 -17.27
C ASN A 633 21.14 24.67 -16.32
N ASP A 634 21.70 24.53 -15.12
CA ASP A 634 21.42 23.46 -14.17
C ASP A 634 20.52 23.88 -12.99
N ASN A 635 20.29 25.18 -12.77
CA ASN A 635 19.44 25.65 -11.67
C ASN A 635 18.21 26.42 -12.15
N VAL A 636 17.09 26.20 -11.47
CA VAL A 636 15.83 26.91 -11.71
C VAL A 636 15.45 27.65 -10.45
N THR A 637 15.19 28.95 -10.57
CA THR A 637 14.65 29.77 -9.49
C THR A 637 13.18 30.05 -9.78
N LEU A 638 12.33 29.68 -8.82
CA LEU A 638 10.89 29.93 -8.84
C LEU A 638 10.57 31.00 -7.80
N THR A 639 9.85 32.05 -8.19
CA THR A 639 9.28 33.03 -7.25
C THR A 639 7.80 32.73 -7.13
N ILE A 640 7.36 32.37 -5.93
CA ILE A 640 5.98 31.98 -5.63
C ILE A 640 5.34 33.03 -4.73
N GLU A 641 4.19 33.52 -5.17
CA GLU A 641 3.37 34.50 -4.46
C GLU A 641 1.91 34.04 -4.40
N GLY A 642 1.31 34.13 -3.22
CA GLY A 642 -0.07 33.74 -2.97
C GLY A 642 -0.26 33.02 -1.64
N ASP A 643 -1.48 33.05 -1.14
CA ASP A 643 -1.89 32.31 0.05
C ASP A 643 -2.33 30.91 -0.35
N VAL A 644 -1.93 29.89 0.41
CA VAL A 644 -2.24 28.49 0.13
C VAL A 644 -2.71 27.81 1.40
N PHE A 645 -3.76 27.02 1.29
CA PHE A 645 -4.31 26.28 2.43
C PHE A 645 -3.79 24.85 2.47
N ALA A 646 -3.70 24.27 3.66
CA ALA A 646 -3.27 22.90 3.89
C ALA A 646 -4.09 21.87 3.08
N GLU A 647 -5.36 22.16 2.83
CA GLU A 647 -6.28 21.33 2.04
C GLU A 647 -5.88 21.30 0.56
N ASP A 648 -5.55 22.44 -0.03
CA ASP A 648 -5.05 22.55 -1.40
C ASP A 648 -3.76 21.74 -1.56
N MET A 649 -2.91 21.73 -0.53
CA MET A 649 -1.66 20.99 -0.53
C MET A 649 -1.89 19.47 -0.51
N SER A 650 -2.86 19.02 0.28
CA SER A 650 -3.29 17.63 0.29
C SER A 650 -3.80 17.19 -1.09
N LEU A 651 -4.63 18.01 -1.74
CA LEU A 651 -5.15 17.74 -3.09
C LEU A 651 -4.04 17.76 -4.15
N ALA A 652 -3.13 18.72 -4.08
CA ALA A 652 -1.99 18.85 -4.97
C ALA A 652 -1.14 17.56 -4.96
N ILE A 653 -0.83 17.01 -3.79
CA ILE A 653 -0.04 15.79 -3.66
C ILE A 653 -0.78 14.56 -4.22
N GLN A 654 -2.10 14.47 -4.03
CA GLN A 654 -2.90 13.41 -4.63
C GLN A 654 -2.87 13.48 -6.16
N SER A 655 -2.91 14.69 -6.73
CA SER A 655 -2.81 14.91 -8.19
C SER A 655 -1.42 14.58 -8.75
N LEU A 656 -0.37 14.78 -7.95
CA LEU A 656 1.02 14.51 -8.32
C LEU A 656 1.37 13.01 -8.32
N ASN A 657 0.44 12.10 -8.00
CA ASN A 657 0.62 10.65 -8.09
C ASN A 657 2.04 10.17 -7.72
N LEU A 658 2.51 10.61 -6.54
CA LEU A 658 3.88 10.40 -6.10
C LEU A 658 4.10 8.93 -5.73
N THR A 659 5.30 8.42 -5.98
CA THR A 659 5.63 7.00 -5.79
C THR A 659 5.55 6.57 -4.33
N PHE A 660 5.67 7.51 -3.39
CA PHE A 660 5.91 7.26 -1.97
C PHE A 660 4.89 7.98 -1.08
N THR A 661 3.68 8.25 -1.59
CA THR A 661 2.55 8.66 -0.74
C THR A 661 2.33 7.70 0.45
N GLU A 662 2.74 6.44 0.32
CA GLU A 662 2.73 5.45 1.39
C GLU A 662 3.74 5.70 2.53
N LEU A 663 4.75 6.57 2.35
CA LEU A 663 5.65 7.01 3.43
C LEU A 663 5.02 8.09 4.31
N LEU A 664 4.04 8.82 3.78
CA LEU A 664 3.30 9.78 4.57
C LEU A 664 2.47 9.04 5.62
N ASP A 665 2.20 9.72 6.73
CA ASP A 665 1.29 9.22 7.75
C ASP A 665 -0.12 9.02 7.16
N ILE A 666 -0.97 8.28 7.87
CA ILE A 666 -2.39 8.11 7.50
C ILE A 666 -3.09 9.48 7.45
N TYR A 667 -2.71 10.38 8.36
CA TYR A 667 -3.21 11.75 8.46
C TYR A 667 -2.02 12.71 8.43
N PRO A 668 -1.43 12.97 7.24
CA PRO A 668 -0.28 13.85 7.12
C PRO A 668 -0.67 15.28 7.50
N VAL A 669 0.14 15.94 8.32
CA VAL A 669 -0.13 17.31 8.78
C VAL A 669 0.46 18.33 7.80
N TRP A 670 -0.34 18.75 6.83
CA TRP A 670 -0.03 19.86 5.94
C TRP A 670 -0.13 21.20 6.68
N LYS A 671 0.71 22.16 6.29
CA LYS A 671 0.71 23.52 6.83
C LYS A 671 0.21 24.51 5.79
N ASP A 672 -0.35 25.62 6.27
CA ASP A 672 -0.75 26.74 5.42
C ASP A 672 0.46 27.58 4.98
N GLY A 673 0.22 28.41 3.97
CA GLY A 673 1.14 29.41 3.46
C GLY A 673 2.48 28.83 2.99
N MET A 674 3.55 29.58 3.27
CA MET A 674 4.88 29.27 2.75
C MET A 674 5.46 27.96 3.32
N LEU A 675 5.12 27.60 4.56
CA LEU A 675 5.56 26.33 5.15
C LEU A 675 4.96 25.14 4.40
N GLY A 676 3.68 25.22 4.00
CA GLY A 676 3.06 24.23 3.13
C GLY A 676 3.79 24.10 1.82
N LEU A 677 4.09 25.23 1.15
CA LEU A 677 4.78 25.23 -0.14
C LEU A 677 6.16 24.56 -0.03
N MET A 678 6.91 24.87 1.02
CA MET A 678 8.20 24.21 1.30
C MET A 678 8.04 22.70 1.54
N GLN A 679 6.96 22.27 2.21
CA GLN A 679 6.65 20.85 2.40
C GLN A 679 6.46 20.15 1.04
N ILE A 680 5.57 20.63 0.17
CA ILE A 680 5.32 19.98 -1.14
C ILE A 680 6.58 19.94 -1.98
N ILE A 681 7.34 21.03 -2.04
CA ILE A 681 8.54 21.11 -2.88
C ILE A 681 9.58 20.08 -2.41
N THR A 682 9.75 19.93 -1.10
CA THR A 682 10.70 18.97 -0.51
C THR A 682 10.26 17.54 -0.77
N ILE A 683 8.96 17.26 -0.64
CA ILE A 683 8.37 15.95 -0.93
C ILE A 683 8.51 15.61 -2.41
N LEU A 684 8.22 16.54 -3.32
CA LEU A 684 8.37 16.32 -4.76
C LEU A 684 9.84 16.10 -5.15
N HIS A 685 10.77 16.86 -4.56
CA HIS A 685 12.21 16.64 -4.75
C HIS A 685 12.62 15.24 -4.28
N LEU A 686 12.10 14.81 -3.14
CA LEU A 686 12.33 13.46 -2.61
C LEU A 686 11.83 12.40 -3.60
N ASP A 687 10.63 12.55 -4.22
CA ASP A 687 10.15 11.62 -5.25
C ASP A 687 11.19 11.40 -6.34
N GLU A 688 11.69 12.51 -6.88
CA GLU A 688 12.62 12.50 -7.99
C GLU A 688 13.97 11.94 -7.57
N THR A 689 14.46 12.25 -6.36
CA THR A 689 15.69 11.62 -5.84
C THR A 689 15.52 10.12 -5.76
N MET A 690 14.39 9.66 -5.24
CA MET A 690 14.12 8.24 -5.06
C MET A 690 13.87 7.51 -6.38
N ARG A 691 13.33 8.17 -7.42
CA ARG A 691 13.20 7.59 -8.76
C ARG A 691 14.53 7.27 -9.39
N VAL A 692 15.53 8.14 -9.18
CA VAL A 692 16.87 8.08 -9.77
C VAL A 692 17.86 7.28 -8.92
N ARG A 693 17.52 6.96 -7.66
CA ARG A 693 18.34 6.16 -6.73
C ARG A 693 18.64 4.77 -7.31
N LYS A 694 19.65 4.68 -8.17
CA LYS A 694 20.30 3.43 -8.59
C LYS A 694 21.18 2.98 -7.42
N LYS A 695 21.11 1.70 -7.08
CA LYS A 695 22.18 1.08 -6.30
C LYS A 695 23.44 1.00 -7.15
#